data_AF-A0A6J3K3C0-F1
#
_entry.id   AF-A0A6J3K3C0-F1
#
_cell.length_a   1.000
_cell.length_b   1.000
_cell.length_c   1.000
_cell.angle_alpha   90.00
_cell.angle_beta   90.00
_cell.angle_gamma   90.00
#
_symmetry.space_group_name_H-M   'P 1'
#
loop_
_entity.id
_entity.type
_entity.pdbx_description
1 polymer ?
#
loop_
_entity_poly.entity_id
_entity_poly.type
_entity_poly.pdbx_seq_one_letter_code
_entity_poly.pdbx_strand_id
1 'polypeptide(L)'
;MKAPIHWVLVLFCALGLAEAYYFQNEVIVPFLNYNGAKRSHCSTTAHKQPINRQDTSLRLKQLRSEMTRVASIQGPPLNGYIVTSDDAHQTMNLVYRGRDGPLESDSLDPRDMRREFITGFYGSAGEAVITSDKAVFWTDGRYYIQADHQLDCNWILMKRGRAEVPSITEWLMHEFRSQNSVRIGADPTLVSAIDWETWEDELANSSIRLVPVRNNLVDLIWQVDRPNYNPHPAYPLPDKYSGKAWQDKVQLIRIDMALYKADALVLTALDEIAWLFNIRGYDLPNTPVLRAYAVVTHGSIHLYTPRHKILRSVDEHLKMDLCSHANCVRWHNYTSIWYDLRTMSQAWNLVWLPIRCAYSPGASMEIFNSIPPEKRLPKPSPVLSLRAQKNEVEAEGMRRSHLRDAVAMCDFLAYMEEQYTLNSNGWDEMQVARLANEFRYEQDKNKGISFPTIAGYGPHAAIPHYEPNNLTNIKIGQASTLVVDSGGQYLDGTTDVTRTLHFGTPTEEQKKAYTRVLIGAIQLSSLIFPSSLKSNQLDIVARAPLWNVGYDYLHGTGHGIGHFLSVHESPIGVSYGQPVSSDKVCGPVELRPGFFLSNEPGYYKEGDFGVRLENILETMEAGKSKTEIFLKFRDVTLVPYEPKLIDYDMLNPSHIRWLNNYNRRIRDEVGPELKKRLKMDAFNWMLKKTATIPEVRPVDEGLLFGRSHSTPSTFKQFNVLVCFTFLYHILFNFSDVWS
;
A
#
# COMPACT_ATOMS: atom_id res chain seq x y z
N MET A 1 57.94 25.44 36.70
CA MET A 1 57.54 24.05 36.43
C MET A 1 56.17 24.00 35.74
N LYS A 2 56.08 24.41 34.47
CA LYS A 2 54.82 24.38 33.68
C LYS A 2 55.16 24.19 32.19
N ALA A 3 55.85 23.11 31.86
CA ALA A 3 56.19 22.77 30.48
C ALA A 3 55.81 21.33 30.06
N PRO A 4 55.71 20.30 30.93
CA PRO A 4 55.42 18.96 30.44
C PRO A 4 53.92 18.61 30.38
N ILE A 5 53.03 19.36 31.04
CA ILE A 5 51.60 19.00 31.13
C ILE A 5 50.80 19.47 29.90
N HIS A 6 51.15 20.61 29.30
CA HIS A 6 50.48 21.08 28.07
C HIS A 6 50.81 20.20 26.86
N TRP A 7 52.02 19.67 26.76
CA TRP A 7 52.38 18.76 25.66
C TRP A 7 51.68 17.40 25.76
N VAL A 8 51.47 16.88 26.98
CA VAL A 8 50.73 15.61 27.17
C VAL A 8 49.24 15.78 26.85
N LEU A 9 48.61 16.89 27.25
CA LEU A 9 47.20 17.17 26.92
C LEU A 9 46.98 17.42 25.42
N VAL A 10 47.89 18.13 24.75
CA VAL A 10 47.82 18.32 23.29
C VAL A 10 48.05 17.01 22.55
N LEU A 11 48.94 16.13 23.04
CA LEU A 11 49.15 14.80 22.45
C LEU A 11 47.92 13.89 22.62
N PHE A 12 47.27 13.91 23.79
CA PHE A 12 46.02 13.15 24.02
C PHE A 12 44.83 13.70 23.24
N CYS A 13 44.71 15.03 23.08
CA CYS A 13 43.70 15.61 22.20
C CYS A 13 43.98 15.33 20.72
N ALA A 14 45.25 15.33 20.29
CA ALA A 14 45.62 14.99 18.92
C ALA A 14 45.44 13.49 18.62
N LEU A 15 45.73 12.59 19.58
CA LEU A 15 45.46 11.15 19.47
C LEU A 15 43.96 10.84 19.53
N GLY A 16 43.21 11.51 20.41
CA GLY A 16 41.75 11.36 20.48
C GLY A 16 41.03 11.94 19.26
N LEU A 17 41.53 13.04 18.67
CA LEU A 17 41.05 13.56 17.41
C LEU A 17 41.48 12.69 16.23
N ALA A 18 42.69 12.11 16.24
CA ALA A 18 43.12 11.18 15.20
C ALA A 18 42.34 9.85 15.25
N GLU A 19 42.05 9.30 16.43
CA GLU A 19 41.17 8.13 16.59
C GLU A 19 39.72 8.46 16.22
N ALA A 20 39.20 9.63 16.58
CA ALA A 20 37.88 10.08 16.14
C ALA A 20 37.82 10.31 14.62
N TYR A 21 38.89 10.79 13.99
CA TYR A 21 38.99 10.98 12.53
C TYR A 21 39.23 9.66 11.79
N TYR A 22 39.87 8.67 12.44
CA TYR A 22 40.05 7.31 11.92
C TYR A 22 38.73 6.53 11.99
N PHE A 23 37.93 6.71 13.05
CA PHE A 23 36.59 6.12 13.17
C PHE A 23 35.51 6.87 12.37
N GLN A 24 35.72 8.13 11.97
CA GLN A 24 34.76 8.87 11.13
C GLN A 24 34.93 8.66 9.61
N ASN A 25 35.99 7.98 9.15
CA ASN A 25 36.26 7.80 7.72
C ASN A 25 36.26 6.34 7.23
N GLU A 26 36.02 5.36 8.10
CA GLU A 26 35.44 4.11 7.62
C GLU A 26 33.93 4.33 7.45
N VAL A 27 33.55 4.96 6.34
CA VAL A 27 32.31 4.56 5.69
C VAL A 27 32.53 3.09 5.38
N ILE A 28 32.09 2.21 6.28
CA ILE A 28 32.01 0.78 6.03
C ILE A 28 31.09 0.68 4.84
N VAL A 29 31.66 0.62 3.63
CA VAL A 29 30.91 0.30 2.42
C VAL A 29 30.28 -1.04 2.75
N PRO A 30 28.94 -1.13 2.86
CA PRO A 30 28.30 -2.36 3.29
C PRO A 30 28.77 -3.46 2.35
N PHE A 31 29.24 -4.57 2.91
CA PHE A 31 29.58 -5.74 2.12
C PHE A 31 28.28 -6.27 1.49
N LEU A 32 28.00 -5.84 0.27
CA LEU A 32 26.79 -6.23 -0.45
C LEU A 32 26.83 -7.73 -0.74
N ASN A 33 25.74 -8.42 -0.39
CA ASN A 33 25.58 -9.85 -0.59
C ASN A 33 24.98 -10.14 -1.98
N TYR A 34 25.85 -10.21 -2.99
CA TYR A 34 25.46 -10.52 -4.38
C TYR A 34 24.95 -11.96 -4.59
N ASN A 35 25.08 -12.84 -3.59
CA ASN A 35 24.61 -14.23 -3.65
C ASN A 35 23.21 -14.41 -3.02
N GLY A 36 22.61 -13.34 -2.51
CA GLY A 36 21.27 -13.36 -1.93
C GLY A 36 21.17 -14.07 -0.57
N ALA A 37 19.95 -14.11 -0.05
CA ALA A 37 19.65 -14.70 1.24
C ALA A 37 19.76 -16.22 1.21
N LYS A 38 20.26 -16.82 2.30
CA LYS A 38 20.22 -18.28 2.49
C LYS A 38 18.77 -18.76 2.46
N ARG A 39 18.48 -19.71 1.59
CA ARG A 39 17.15 -20.30 1.38
C ARG A 39 16.96 -21.52 2.27
N SER A 40 15.86 -21.59 3.02
CA SER A 40 15.59 -22.66 4.00
C SER A 40 15.45 -24.04 3.36
N HIS A 41 14.93 -24.12 2.13
CA HIS A 41 14.58 -25.36 1.45
C HIS A 41 15.40 -25.67 0.17
N CYS A 42 16.64 -25.16 0.07
CA CYS A 42 17.54 -25.42 -1.07
C CYS A 42 18.90 -26.04 -0.69
N SER A 43 19.02 -26.59 0.53
CA SER A 43 20.21 -27.36 0.94
C SER A 43 20.26 -28.72 0.25
N THR A 44 21.46 -29.25 0.01
CA THR A 44 21.71 -30.61 -0.52
C THR A 44 21.13 -31.73 0.36
N THR A 45 20.83 -31.42 1.63
CA THR A 45 20.23 -32.32 2.63
C THR A 45 18.73 -32.11 2.85
N ALA A 46 18.08 -31.21 2.11
CA ALA A 46 16.66 -30.91 2.29
C ALA A 46 15.77 -31.98 1.62
N HIS A 47 15.20 -32.90 2.40
CA HIS A 47 14.42 -34.02 1.88
C HIS A 47 12.96 -33.68 1.50
N LYS A 48 12.44 -32.49 1.83
CA LYS A 48 11.05 -32.12 1.48
C LYS A 48 10.97 -30.64 1.05
N GLN A 49 10.62 -30.43 -0.21
CA GLN A 49 10.34 -29.13 -0.80
C GLN A 49 8.96 -28.61 -0.33
N PRO A 50 8.75 -27.30 -0.18
CA PRO A 50 7.43 -26.71 0.05
C PRO A 50 6.41 -27.16 -1.01
N ILE A 51 5.19 -27.49 -0.58
CA ILE A 51 4.17 -28.11 -1.43
C ILE A 51 3.67 -27.21 -2.57
N ASN A 52 3.73 -25.89 -2.40
CA ASN A 52 3.29 -24.88 -3.36
C ASN A 52 4.41 -24.38 -4.29
N ARG A 53 5.62 -24.97 -4.21
CA ARG A 53 6.77 -24.61 -5.05
C ARG A 53 6.60 -25.17 -6.46
N GLN A 54 6.84 -24.34 -7.47
CA GLN A 54 6.82 -24.73 -8.87
C GLN A 54 8.24 -24.91 -9.40
N ASP A 55 8.48 -25.98 -10.17
CA ASP A 55 9.72 -26.12 -10.94
C ASP A 55 9.66 -25.21 -12.18
N THR A 56 10.58 -24.25 -12.23
CA THR A 56 10.70 -23.23 -13.27
C THR A 56 11.83 -23.52 -14.26
N SER A 57 12.52 -24.67 -14.14
CA SER A 57 13.70 -25.01 -14.93
C SER A 57 13.43 -24.96 -16.44
N LEU A 58 12.30 -25.52 -16.89
CA LEU A 58 11.92 -25.49 -18.31
C LEU A 58 11.60 -24.06 -18.78
N ARG A 59 10.86 -23.28 -17.97
CA ARG A 59 10.48 -21.90 -18.30
C ARG A 59 11.72 -21.01 -18.46
N LEU A 60 12.68 -21.13 -17.54
CA LEU A 60 13.97 -20.44 -17.61
C LEU A 60 14.77 -20.83 -18.86
N LYS A 61 14.83 -22.12 -19.20
CA LYS A 61 15.51 -22.60 -20.41
C LYS A 61 14.88 -22.03 -21.68
N GLN A 62 13.56 -22.02 -21.76
CA GLN A 62 12.83 -21.46 -22.90
C GLN A 62 13.04 -19.95 -23.02
N LEU A 63 12.95 -19.21 -21.91
CA LEU A 63 13.19 -17.76 -21.90
C LEU A 63 14.61 -17.42 -22.39
N ARG A 64 15.62 -18.14 -21.90
CA ARG A 64 17.02 -17.98 -22.34
C ARG A 64 17.22 -18.27 -23.83
N SER A 65 16.46 -19.21 -24.39
CA SER A 65 16.45 -19.44 -25.83
C SER A 65 15.90 -18.21 -26.59
N GLU A 66 14.78 -17.65 -26.13
CA GLU A 66 14.18 -16.46 -26.73
C GLU A 66 15.08 -15.21 -26.60
N MET A 67 15.87 -15.09 -25.52
CA MET A 67 16.89 -14.05 -25.34
C MET A 67 18.04 -14.09 -26.36
N THR A 68 18.17 -15.16 -27.15
CA THR A 68 19.18 -15.25 -28.22
C THR A 68 18.58 -15.23 -29.62
N ARG A 69 17.25 -15.32 -29.71
CA ARG A 69 16.54 -15.43 -30.98
C ARG A 69 16.28 -14.04 -31.58
N VAL A 70 16.95 -13.76 -32.69
CA VAL A 70 16.89 -12.46 -33.40
C VAL A 70 15.44 -12.06 -33.74
N ALA A 71 14.61 -13.02 -34.18
CA ALA A 71 13.21 -12.75 -34.53
C ALA A 71 12.37 -12.27 -33.33
N SER A 72 12.67 -12.78 -32.13
CA SER A 72 11.94 -12.48 -30.90
C SER A 72 12.30 -11.10 -30.39
N ILE A 73 13.61 -10.81 -30.32
CA ILE A 73 14.14 -9.54 -29.81
C ILE A 73 14.01 -8.40 -30.84
N GLN A 74 13.95 -8.74 -32.13
CA GLN A 74 14.08 -7.80 -33.24
C GLN A 74 15.43 -7.06 -33.18
N GLY A 75 16.49 -7.79 -32.86
CA GLY A 75 17.84 -7.24 -32.71
C GLY A 75 18.86 -8.32 -32.30
N PRO A 76 20.09 -7.90 -31.91
CA PRO A 76 21.11 -8.84 -31.43
C PRO A 76 20.67 -9.58 -30.16
N PRO A 77 21.41 -10.63 -29.74
CA PRO A 77 21.17 -11.33 -28.48
C PRO A 77 21.25 -10.44 -27.23
N LEU A 78 20.56 -10.84 -26.17
CA LEU A 78 20.57 -10.20 -24.85
C LEU A 78 21.42 -11.02 -23.87
N ASN A 79 22.12 -10.33 -22.96
CA ASN A 79 22.84 -10.94 -21.84
C ASN A 79 21.92 -11.20 -20.64
N GLY A 80 20.85 -10.41 -20.51
CA GLY A 80 19.87 -10.54 -19.45
C GLY A 80 18.50 -9.98 -19.85
N TYR A 81 17.46 -10.37 -19.12
CA TYR A 81 16.10 -9.90 -19.30
C TYR A 81 15.44 -9.61 -17.94
N ILE A 82 14.81 -8.45 -17.80
CA ILE A 82 14.10 -8.03 -16.60
C ILE A 82 12.60 -8.31 -16.79
N VAL A 83 11.98 -8.91 -15.78
CA VAL A 83 10.53 -9.14 -15.70
C VAL A 83 10.00 -8.48 -14.42
N THR A 84 9.21 -7.42 -14.59
CA THR A 84 8.54 -6.69 -13.51
C THR A 84 7.18 -7.31 -13.18
N SER A 85 6.56 -6.84 -12.09
CA SER A 85 5.22 -7.27 -11.66
C SER A 85 4.08 -6.54 -12.37
N ASP A 86 4.37 -5.45 -13.09
CA ASP A 86 3.38 -4.48 -13.57
C ASP A 86 2.75 -4.85 -14.92
N ASP A 87 1.60 -4.24 -15.21
CA ASP A 87 0.98 -4.22 -16.53
C ASP A 87 1.30 -2.92 -17.30
N ALA A 88 0.64 -2.75 -18.46
CA ALA A 88 0.77 -1.57 -19.29
C ALA A 88 0.24 -0.26 -18.66
N HIS A 89 -0.49 -0.38 -17.54
CA HIS A 89 -1.10 0.72 -16.78
C HIS A 89 -0.43 0.94 -15.42
N GLN A 90 0.65 0.18 -15.16
CA GLN A 90 1.43 0.24 -13.93
C GLN A 90 0.56 -0.08 -12.71
N THR A 91 -0.36 -1.03 -12.88
CA THR A 91 -1.24 -1.48 -11.80
C THR A 91 -0.45 -2.32 -10.80
N MET A 92 -0.39 -1.88 -9.55
CA MET A 92 0.44 -2.51 -8.51
C MET A 92 -0.21 -3.79 -7.97
N ASN A 93 0.27 -4.94 -8.41
CA ASN A 93 -0.23 -6.30 -8.18
C ASN A 93 -0.50 -6.69 -6.69
N LEU A 94 -1.33 -7.75 -6.49
CA LEU A 94 -1.68 -8.65 -5.32
C LEU A 94 -2.34 -9.90 -5.94
N VAL A 95 -1.72 -11.09 -5.85
CA VAL A 95 -2.13 -12.27 -6.63
C VAL A 95 -2.77 -13.37 -5.79
N TYR A 96 -3.72 -14.11 -6.40
CA TYR A 96 -4.53 -15.21 -5.85
C TYR A 96 -4.26 -16.58 -6.47
N ARG A 97 -4.36 -17.66 -5.67
CA ARG A 97 -4.57 -19.05 -6.14
C ARG A 97 -5.57 -19.87 -5.32
N GLY A 98 -6.74 -20.13 -5.91
CA GLY A 98 -7.70 -21.17 -5.52
C GLY A 98 -8.34 -21.82 -6.75
N ARG A 99 -8.61 -23.13 -6.72
CA ARG A 99 -9.06 -23.91 -7.89
C ARG A 99 -10.60 -23.84 -8.04
N ASP A 100 -11.04 -23.69 -9.30
CA ASP A 100 -12.42 -23.70 -9.84
C ASP A 100 -13.31 -22.50 -9.47
N GLY A 101 -12.85 -21.28 -9.80
CA GLY A 101 -13.62 -20.03 -9.75
C GLY A 101 -12.84 -18.86 -10.39
N PRO A 102 -13.49 -17.77 -10.82
CA PRO A 102 -12.83 -16.71 -11.59
C PRO A 102 -11.81 -15.95 -10.73
N LEU A 103 -10.52 -16.19 -10.97
CA LEU A 103 -9.45 -15.18 -11.07
C LEU A 103 -9.61 -13.92 -10.19
N GLU A 104 -9.12 -13.92 -8.94
CA GLU A 104 -9.28 -12.78 -8.00
C GLU A 104 -7.94 -12.14 -7.58
N SER A 105 -7.36 -11.25 -8.39
CA SER A 105 -6.24 -10.38 -8.01
C SER A 105 -6.74 -8.98 -7.63
N ASP A 106 -6.17 -8.33 -6.61
CA ASP A 106 -6.54 -6.95 -6.27
C ASP A 106 -6.17 -5.96 -7.39
N SER A 107 -5.20 -6.31 -8.24
CA SER A 107 -4.56 -5.26 -9.02
C SER A 107 -3.77 -5.71 -10.25
N LEU A 108 -3.77 -6.97 -10.64
CA LEU A 108 -3.28 -7.35 -11.96
C LEU A 108 -4.22 -8.33 -12.64
N ASP A 109 -4.51 -8.12 -13.91
CA ASP A 109 -5.22 -9.15 -14.68
C ASP A 109 -4.33 -10.42 -14.74
N PRO A 110 -4.89 -11.62 -14.49
CA PRO A 110 -4.15 -12.88 -14.55
C PRO A 110 -3.39 -13.12 -15.85
N ARG A 111 -3.85 -12.57 -16.97
CA ARG A 111 -3.14 -12.62 -18.25
C ARG A 111 -1.80 -11.87 -18.23
N ASP A 112 -1.68 -10.88 -17.36
CA ASP A 112 -0.51 -10.02 -17.20
C ASP A 112 0.45 -10.50 -16.09
N MET A 113 0.15 -11.59 -15.36
CA MET A 113 0.96 -12.19 -14.28
C MET A 113 2.22 -12.93 -14.75
N ARG A 114 2.99 -12.31 -15.64
CA ARG A 114 4.20 -12.86 -16.28
C ARG A 114 5.28 -13.24 -15.26
N ARG A 115 5.48 -12.41 -14.24
CA ARG A 115 6.44 -12.66 -13.17
C ARG A 115 6.08 -13.92 -12.37
N GLU A 116 4.81 -14.12 -12.04
CA GLU A 116 4.37 -15.36 -11.40
C GLU A 116 4.58 -16.56 -12.32
N PHE A 117 4.23 -16.45 -13.60
CA PHE A 117 4.47 -17.53 -14.55
C PHE A 117 5.96 -17.92 -14.59
N ILE A 118 6.89 -16.97 -14.73
CA ILE A 118 8.31 -17.30 -14.85
C ILE A 118 8.96 -17.76 -13.54
N THR A 119 8.49 -17.26 -12.38
CA THR A 119 9.15 -17.52 -11.07
C THR A 119 8.42 -18.52 -10.18
N GLY A 120 7.13 -18.75 -10.39
CA GLY A 120 6.25 -19.46 -9.46
C GLY A 120 5.84 -18.66 -8.22
N PHE A 121 6.38 -17.45 -8.02
CA PHE A 121 6.05 -16.57 -6.90
C PHE A 121 4.86 -15.68 -7.24
N TYR A 122 3.84 -15.73 -6.39
CA TYR A 122 2.59 -14.98 -6.53
C TYR A 122 2.45 -13.86 -5.49
N GLY A 123 3.54 -13.40 -4.85
CA GLY A 123 3.43 -12.19 -4.04
C GLY A 123 3.16 -10.96 -4.91
N SER A 124 2.87 -9.82 -4.31
CA SER A 124 2.38 -8.67 -5.07
C SER A 124 3.51 -7.81 -5.63
N ALA A 125 4.58 -7.64 -4.88
CA ALA A 125 5.76 -6.93 -5.31
C ALA A 125 6.90 -7.90 -5.63
N GLY A 126 7.65 -7.59 -6.69
CA GLY A 126 8.93 -8.22 -6.96
C GLY A 126 9.36 -8.12 -8.41
N GLU A 127 10.66 -8.27 -8.62
CA GLU A 127 11.32 -8.11 -9.91
C GLU A 127 12.28 -9.26 -10.13
N ALA A 128 12.19 -9.87 -11.30
CA ALA A 128 13.04 -10.97 -11.72
C ALA A 128 14.07 -10.48 -12.75
N VAL A 129 15.31 -10.90 -12.59
CA VAL A 129 16.39 -10.73 -13.56
C VAL A 129 16.89 -12.10 -13.97
N ILE A 130 16.81 -12.42 -15.26
CA ILE A 130 17.28 -13.68 -15.81
C ILE A 130 18.46 -13.40 -16.72
N THR A 131 19.61 -14.02 -16.44
CA THR A 131 20.79 -14.00 -17.33
C THR A 131 20.91 -15.33 -18.09
N SER A 132 21.97 -15.49 -18.87
CA SER A 132 22.31 -16.75 -19.56
C SER A 132 22.35 -17.97 -18.62
N ASP A 133 22.70 -17.78 -17.36
CA ASP A 133 23.04 -18.84 -16.40
C ASP A 133 22.41 -18.64 -15.01
N LYS A 134 22.06 -17.41 -14.61
CA LYS A 134 21.44 -17.10 -13.31
C LYS A 134 20.00 -16.62 -13.43
N ALA A 135 19.27 -16.72 -12.33
CA ALA A 135 17.95 -16.14 -12.14
C ALA A 135 17.89 -15.53 -10.74
N VAL A 136 17.55 -14.25 -10.63
CA VAL A 136 17.60 -13.49 -9.38
C VAL A 136 16.28 -12.77 -9.17
N PHE A 137 15.79 -12.76 -7.94
CA PHE A 137 14.47 -12.24 -7.59
C PHE A 137 14.54 -11.29 -6.40
N TRP A 138 14.10 -10.06 -6.58
CA TRP A 138 13.95 -9.06 -5.50
C TRP A 138 12.50 -9.00 -5.03
N THR A 139 12.30 -8.87 -3.73
CA THR A 139 10.99 -8.56 -3.13
C THR A 139 11.17 -7.85 -1.78
N ASP A 140 10.13 -7.18 -1.30
CA ASP A 140 10.12 -6.49 -0.01
C ASP A 140 9.70 -7.38 1.19
N GLY A 141 9.72 -6.78 2.39
CA GLY A 141 9.51 -7.42 3.68
C GLY A 141 8.18 -8.15 3.85
N ARG A 142 7.14 -7.78 3.11
CA ARG A 142 5.83 -8.46 3.14
C ARG A 142 5.92 -9.89 2.63
N TYR A 143 6.92 -10.17 1.77
CA TYR A 143 7.01 -11.39 0.98
C TYR A 143 8.27 -12.21 1.20
N TYR A 144 9.14 -11.86 2.15
CA TYR A 144 10.38 -12.61 2.38
C TYR A 144 10.16 -14.09 2.65
N ILE A 145 9.21 -14.42 3.52
CA ILE A 145 8.86 -15.81 3.88
C ILE A 145 8.20 -16.49 2.68
N GLN A 146 7.25 -15.80 2.04
CA GLN A 146 6.53 -16.30 0.89
C GLN A 146 7.46 -16.66 -0.27
N ALA A 147 8.39 -15.77 -0.62
CA ALA A 147 9.35 -15.98 -1.69
C ALA A 147 10.33 -17.12 -1.37
N ASP A 148 10.73 -17.28 -0.10
CA ASP A 148 11.58 -18.40 0.32
C ASP A 148 10.87 -19.76 0.14
N HIS A 149 9.56 -19.82 0.36
CA HIS A 149 8.78 -21.03 0.14
C HIS A 149 8.53 -21.30 -1.35
N GLN A 150 8.12 -20.28 -2.12
CA GLN A 150 7.57 -20.45 -3.47
C GLN A 150 8.61 -20.54 -4.59
N LEU A 151 9.70 -19.78 -4.51
CA LEU A 151 10.74 -19.84 -5.54
C LEU A 151 11.52 -21.16 -5.43
N ASP A 152 11.75 -21.83 -6.56
CA ASP A 152 12.62 -23.01 -6.60
C ASP A 152 14.11 -22.64 -6.43
N CYS A 153 14.96 -23.67 -6.45
CA CYS A 153 16.38 -23.51 -6.21
C CYS A 153 17.18 -23.00 -7.42
N ASN A 154 16.53 -22.69 -8.54
CA ASN A 154 17.15 -21.94 -9.63
C ASN A 154 17.27 -20.45 -9.29
N TRP A 155 16.51 -19.94 -8.32
CA TRP A 155 16.39 -18.52 -8.01
C TRP A 155 17.23 -18.09 -6.80
N ILE A 156 18.02 -17.04 -6.98
CA ILE A 156 18.66 -16.27 -5.91
C ILE A 156 17.64 -15.26 -5.36
N LEU A 157 17.35 -15.32 -4.05
CA LEU A 157 16.41 -14.40 -3.40
C LEU A 157 17.11 -13.20 -2.79
N MET A 158 16.70 -12.00 -3.19
CA MET A 158 17.17 -10.72 -2.68
C MET A 158 16.08 -10.07 -1.82
N LYS A 159 16.34 -9.95 -0.52
CA LYS A 159 15.40 -9.40 0.48
C LYS A 159 15.52 -7.87 0.55
N ARG A 160 14.91 -7.16 -0.40
CA ARG A 160 15.02 -5.70 -0.60
C ARG A 160 14.60 -4.91 0.65
N GLY A 161 15.43 -3.96 1.04
CA GLY A 161 15.20 -3.10 2.23
C GLY A 161 16.12 -3.45 3.39
N ARG A 162 16.95 -4.50 3.24
CA ARG A 162 18.08 -4.77 4.13
C ARG A 162 19.34 -4.11 3.57
N ALA A 163 20.20 -3.60 4.46
CA ALA A 163 21.39 -2.84 4.10
C ALA A 163 22.41 -3.63 3.27
N GLU A 164 22.44 -4.96 3.40
CA GLU A 164 23.36 -5.84 2.69
C GLU A 164 22.88 -6.25 1.29
N VAL A 165 21.68 -5.86 0.86
CA VAL A 165 21.10 -6.35 -0.40
C VAL A 165 21.34 -5.34 -1.52
N PRO A 166 22.04 -5.72 -2.61
CA PRO A 166 22.29 -4.81 -3.72
C PRO A 166 21.00 -4.46 -4.47
N SER A 167 20.98 -3.29 -5.09
CA SER A 167 19.99 -2.94 -6.11
C SER A 167 20.14 -3.84 -7.35
N ILE A 168 19.15 -3.79 -8.25
CA ILE A 168 19.21 -4.51 -9.53
C ILE A 168 20.43 -4.06 -10.36
N THR A 169 20.67 -2.75 -10.41
CA THR A 169 21.77 -2.16 -11.19
C THR A 169 23.14 -2.46 -10.58
N GLU A 170 23.28 -2.39 -9.25
CA GLU A 170 24.49 -2.82 -8.54
C GLU A 170 24.80 -4.30 -8.78
N TRP A 171 23.77 -5.16 -8.74
CA TRP A 171 23.94 -6.58 -9.02
C TRP A 171 24.35 -6.84 -10.47
N LEU A 172 23.73 -6.17 -11.44
CA LEU A 172 24.08 -6.29 -12.86
C LEU A 172 25.52 -5.83 -13.12
N MET A 173 25.93 -4.70 -12.53
CA MET A 173 27.31 -4.18 -12.65
C MET A 173 28.32 -5.16 -12.07
N HIS A 174 28.02 -5.75 -10.91
CA HIS A 174 28.87 -6.78 -10.31
C HIS A 174 28.95 -8.04 -11.18
N GLU A 175 27.80 -8.53 -11.67
CA GLU A 175 27.70 -9.75 -12.48
C GLU A 175 28.50 -9.63 -13.79
N PHE A 176 28.39 -8.49 -14.48
CA PHE A 176 28.98 -8.29 -15.79
C PHE A 176 30.26 -7.44 -15.79
N ARG A 177 30.92 -7.27 -14.64
CA ARG A 177 32.13 -6.43 -14.47
C ARG A 177 33.29 -6.74 -15.42
N SER A 178 33.35 -7.95 -15.98
CA SER A 178 34.39 -8.39 -16.92
C SER A 178 33.99 -8.30 -18.40
N GLN A 179 32.79 -7.82 -18.70
CA GLN A 179 32.26 -7.73 -20.07
C GLN A 179 32.18 -6.28 -20.55
N ASN A 180 32.51 -6.03 -21.82
CA ASN A 180 32.62 -4.68 -22.38
C ASN A 180 31.36 -4.18 -23.10
N SER A 181 30.41 -5.07 -23.42
CA SER A 181 29.15 -4.70 -24.08
C SER A 181 28.04 -5.65 -23.63
N VAL A 182 27.19 -5.18 -22.73
CA VAL A 182 26.16 -6.00 -22.08
C VAL A 182 24.79 -5.41 -22.40
N ARG A 183 23.88 -6.23 -22.91
CA ARG A 183 22.53 -5.81 -23.30
C ARG A 183 21.50 -6.45 -22.37
N ILE A 184 20.78 -5.64 -21.62
CA ILE A 184 19.74 -6.08 -20.70
C ILE A 184 18.39 -5.64 -21.26
N GLY A 185 17.56 -6.61 -21.65
CA GLY A 185 16.25 -6.33 -22.23
C GLY A 185 15.16 -6.17 -21.16
N ALA A 186 14.18 -5.34 -21.46
CA ALA A 186 12.94 -5.25 -20.68
C ALA A 186 11.81 -4.76 -21.61
N ASP A 187 10.56 -5.11 -21.27
CA ASP A 187 9.38 -4.66 -22.01
C ASP A 187 9.04 -3.20 -21.62
N PRO A 188 9.17 -2.22 -22.53
CA PRO A 188 8.98 -0.81 -22.19
C PRO A 188 7.52 -0.47 -21.86
N THR A 189 6.56 -1.37 -22.17
CA THR A 189 5.17 -1.17 -21.80
C THR A 189 4.92 -1.51 -20.32
N LEU A 190 5.74 -2.38 -19.71
CA LEU A 190 5.54 -2.92 -18.36
C LEU A 190 6.48 -2.31 -17.31
N VAL A 191 7.33 -1.36 -17.70
CA VAL A 191 8.24 -0.66 -16.79
C VAL A 191 7.84 0.81 -16.78
N SER A 192 7.69 1.38 -15.58
CA SER A 192 7.44 2.81 -15.45
C SER A 192 8.60 3.60 -16.03
N ALA A 193 8.33 4.75 -16.65
CA ALA A 193 9.39 5.57 -17.23
C ALA A 193 10.41 6.02 -16.17
N ILE A 194 9.93 6.32 -14.95
CA ILE A 194 10.79 6.73 -13.85
C ILE A 194 11.75 5.63 -13.43
N ASP A 195 11.30 4.37 -13.34
CA ASP A 195 12.19 3.25 -13.00
C ASP A 195 13.20 2.99 -14.11
N TRP A 196 12.75 3.05 -15.37
CA TRP A 196 13.63 2.88 -16.53
C TRP A 196 14.73 3.94 -16.55
N GLU A 197 14.37 5.21 -16.46
CA GLU A 197 15.33 6.32 -16.44
C GLU A 197 16.27 6.23 -15.22
N THR A 198 15.78 5.80 -14.06
CA THR A 198 16.62 5.58 -12.88
C THR A 198 17.66 4.49 -13.13
N TRP A 199 17.26 3.37 -13.74
CA TRP A 199 18.22 2.32 -14.11
C TRP A 199 19.20 2.78 -15.18
N GLU A 200 18.77 3.56 -16.17
CA GLU A 200 19.67 4.13 -17.17
C GLU A 200 20.71 5.08 -16.55
N ASP A 201 20.28 5.95 -15.63
CA ASP A 201 21.14 6.88 -14.90
C ASP A 201 22.19 6.11 -14.07
N GLU A 202 21.75 5.10 -13.31
CA GLU A 202 22.63 4.26 -12.47
C GLU A 202 23.62 3.44 -13.32
N LEU A 203 23.24 3.01 -14.52
CA LEU A 203 24.06 2.21 -15.43
C LEU A 203 24.91 3.04 -16.40
N ALA A 204 24.77 4.37 -16.43
CA ALA A 204 25.35 5.23 -17.47
C ALA A 204 26.87 5.06 -17.65
N ASN A 205 27.61 4.89 -16.54
CA ASN A 205 29.07 4.72 -16.52
C ASN A 205 29.53 3.26 -16.61
N SER A 206 28.62 2.32 -16.86
CA SER A 206 28.92 0.89 -17.01
C SER A 206 28.95 0.47 -18.49
N SER A 207 29.35 -0.77 -18.75
CA SER A 207 29.25 -1.43 -20.07
C SER A 207 27.84 -1.94 -20.40
N ILE A 208 26.88 -1.72 -19.50
CA ILE A 208 25.52 -2.24 -19.58
C ILE A 208 24.60 -1.22 -20.25
N ARG A 209 23.76 -1.69 -21.16
CA ARG A 209 22.73 -0.90 -21.83
C ARG A 209 21.37 -1.57 -21.71
N LEU A 210 20.38 -0.81 -21.29
CA LEU A 210 18.98 -1.22 -21.33
C LEU A 210 18.47 -1.21 -22.76
N VAL A 211 17.69 -2.23 -23.12
CA VAL A 211 17.16 -2.41 -24.48
C VAL A 211 15.65 -2.59 -24.39
N PRO A 212 14.84 -1.73 -25.04
CA PRO A 212 13.40 -1.90 -25.10
C PRO A 212 13.04 -3.07 -26.02
N VAL A 213 12.46 -4.12 -25.46
CA VAL A 213 12.03 -5.32 -26.17
C VAL A 213 10.50 -5.33 -26.24
N ARG A 214 9.93 -4.96 -27.37
CA ARG A 214 8.46 -4.81 -27.54
C ARG A 214 7.70 -6.12 -27.66
N ASN A 215 8.37 -7.19 -28.06
CA ASN A 215 7.79 -8.54 -28.00
C ASN A 215 8.11 -9.14 -26.64
N ASN A 216 7.14 -9.19 -25.73
CA ASN A 216 7.39 -9.72 -24.41
C ASN A 216 7.85 -11.19 -24.47
N LEU A 217 9.07 -11.47 -24.00
CA LEU A 217 9.67 -12.81 -24.13
C LEU A 217 8.97 -13.86 -23.27
N VAL A 218 8.32 -13.46 -22.16
CA VAL A 218 7.53 -14.37 -21.33
C VAL A 218 6.26 -14.79 -22.07
N ASP A 219 5.62 -13.86 -22.79
CA ASP A 219 4.42 -14.15 -23.58
C ASP A 219 4.70 -15.17 -24.70
N LEU A 220 5.93 -15.17 -25.26
CA LEU A 220 6.33 -16.13 -26.29
C LEU A 220 6.43 -17.56 -25.76
N ILE A 221 6.78 -17.75 -24.49
CA ILE A 221 6.91 -19.08 -23.86
C ILE A 221 5.65 -19.50 -23.10
N TRP A 222 4.78 -18.55 -22.73
CA TRP A 222 3.50 -18.79 -22.06
C TRP A 222 2.36 -19.02 -23.07
N GLN A 223 2.50 -20.09 -23.87
CA GLN A 223 1.52 -20.42 -24.92
C GLN A 223 0.37 -21.30 -24.44
N VAL A 224 0.57 -22.04 -23.34
CA VAL A 224 -0.41 -22.97 -22.77
C VAL A 224 -1.02 -22.35 -21.51
N ASP A 225 -2.34 -22.43 -21.37
CA ASP A 225 -3.11 -21.97 -20.21
C ASP A 225 -2.92 -20.49 -19.82
N ARG A 226 -2.47 -19.64 -20.76
CA ARG A 226 -2.45 -18.19 -20.53
C ARG A 226 -3.89 -17.65 -20.52
N PRO A 227 -4.35 -16.99 -19.44
CA PRO A 227 -5.71 -16.48 -19.36
C PRO A 227 -6.04 -15.47 -20.46
N ASN A 228 -7.32 -15.39 -20.82
CA ASN A 228 -7.84 -14.28 -21.63
C ASN A 228 -8.25 -13.13 -20.71
N TYR A 229 -8.16 -11.91 -21.23
CA TYR A 229 -8.73 -10.76 -20.54
C TYR A 229 -10.22 -10.98 -20.30
N ASN A 230 -10.72 -10.46 -19.19
CA ASN A 230 -12.14 -10.45 -18.88
C ASN A 230 -12.92 -9.81 -20.06
N PRO A 231 -13.99 -10.40 -20.60
CA PRO A 231 -14.75 -9.81 -21.71
C PRO A 231 -15.87 -8.84 -21.26
N HIS A 232 -16.18 -8.75 -19.97
CA HIS A 232 -17.35 -8.02 -19.49
C HIS A 232 -17.26 -6.51 -19.77
N PRO A 233 -18.37 -5.88 -20.23
CA PRO A 233 -18.38 -4.47 -20.59
C PRO A 233 -18.36 -3.53 -19.39
N ALA A 234 -17.91 -2.30 -19.62
CA ALA A 234 -17.98 -1.22 -18.65
C ALA A 234 -19.41 -0.69 -18.49
N TYR A 235 -19.64 0.05 -17.41
CA TYR A 235 -20.91 0.69 -17.09
C TYR A 235 -20.70 2.05 -16.41
N PRO A 236 -21.63 3.00 -16.56
CA PRO A 236 -21.54 4.29 -15.88
C PRO A 236 -21.85 4.15 -14.38
N LEU A 237 -21.16 4.92 -13.54
CA LEU A 237 -21.48 5.14 -12.14
C LEU A 237 -22.36 6.40 -12.03
N PRO A 238 -23.63 6.28 -11.59
CA PRO A 238 -24.51 7.43 -11.47
C PRO A 238 -24.03 8.51 -10.50
N ASP A 239 -24.35 9.78 -10.78
CA ASP A 239 -23.91 10.93 -9.99
C ASP A 239 -24.42 10.94 -8.54
N LYS A 240 -25.49 10.19 -8.23
CA LYS A 240 -25.96 9.97 -6.85
C LYS A 240 -24.92 9.25 -5.96
N TYR A 241 -23.92 8.61 -6.57
CA TYR A 241 -22.80 7.96 -5.89
C TYR A 241 -21.51 8.77 -6.01
N SER A 242 -21.21 9.35 -7.18
CA SER A 242 -19.97 10.11 -7.39
C SER A 242 -20.04 11.57 -6.91
N GLY A 243 -21.23 12.12 -6.70
CA GLY A 243 -21.47 13.49 -6.25
C GLY A 243 -21.14 14.58 -7.28
N LYS A 244 -20.54 14.23 -8.41
CA LYS A 244 -20.09 15.18 -9.44
C LYS A 244 -20.07 14.53 -10.82
N ALA A 245 -20.64 15.21 -11.80
CA ALA A 245 -20.63 14.77 -13.19
C ALA A 245 -19.21 14.74 -13.76
N TRP A 246 -18.95 13.83 -14.71
CA TRP A 246 -17.61 13.67 -15.29
C TRP A 246 -17.12 14.92 -16.03
N GLN A 247 -18.03 15.70 -16.61
CA GLN A 247 -17.70 16.94 -17.31
C GLN A 247 -17.10 17.99 -16.36
N ASP A 248 -17.63 18.08 -15.14
CA ASP A 248 -17.11 19.00 -14.13
C ASP A 248 -15.72 18.59 -13.66
N LYS A 249 -15.46 17.27 -13.57
CA LYS A 249 -14.13 16.73 -13.26
C LYS A 249 -13.11 17.08 -14.36
N VAL A 250 -13.49 16.91 -15.63
CA VAL A 250 -12.66 17.31 -16.78
C VAL A 250 -12.39 18.82 -16.76
N GLN A 251 -13.37 19.64 -16.38
CA GLN A 251 -13.18 21.09 -16.29
C GLN A 251 -12.14 21.47 -15.22
N LEU A 252 -12.13 20.80 -14.06
CA LEU A 252 -11.09 21.00 -13.04
C LEU A 252 -9.71 20.62 -13.57
N ILE A 253 -9.59 19.51 -14.29
CA ILE A 253 -8.33 19.10 -14.93
C ILE A 253 -7.87 20.14 -15.95
N ARG A 254 -8.77 20.68 -16.78
CA ARG A 254 -8.41 21.71 -17.77
C ARG A 254 -7.94 23.01 -17.13
N ILE A 255 -8.44 23.35 -15.94
CA ILE A 255 -7.94 24.49 -15.14
C ILE A 255 -6.50 24.21 -14.72
N ASP A 256 -6.21 23.04 -14.15
CA ASP A 256 -4.85 22.65 -13.77
C ASP A 256 -3.90 22.62 -14.98
N MET A 257 -4.35 22.07 -16.12
CA MET A 257 -3.58 22.07 -17.36
C MET A 257 -3.23 23.50 -17.81
N ALA A 258 -4.18 24.44 -17.74
CA ALA A 258 -3.93 25.84 -18.08
C ALA A 258 -2.90 26.50 -17.15
N LEU A 259 -2.96 26.20 -15.84
CA LEU A 259 -1.99 26.69 -14.85
C LEU A 259 -0.57 26.21 -15.15
N TYR A 260 -0.43 24.95 -15.55
CA TYR A 260 0.86 24.35 -15.92
C TYR A 260 1.23 24.52 -17.39
N LYS A 261 0.40 25.23 -18.18
CA LYS A 261 0.58 25.43 -19.63
C LYS A 261 0.73 24.12 -20.42
N ALA A 262 0.07 23.06 -19.98
CA ALA A 262 0.05 21.76 -20.65
C ALA A 262 -1.04 21.74 -21.72
N ASP A 263 -0.67 21.43 -22.97
CA ASP A 263 -1.61 21.34 -24.09
C ASP A 263 -2.45 20.05 -24.04
N ALA A 264 -1.85 18.99 -23.47
CA ALA A 264 -2.47 17.68 -23.30
C ALA A 264 -2.05 17.03 -21.98
N LEU A 265 -2.96 16.25 -21.39
CA LEU A 265 -2.72 15.34 -20.27
C LEU A 265 -2.96 13.90 -20.75
N VAL A 266 -1.99 13.03 -20.52
CA VAL A 266 -2.12 11.58 -20.76
C VAL A 266 -2.43 10.89 -19.43
N LEU A 267 -3.49 10.09 -19.40
CA LEU A 267 -3.85 9.26 -18.26
C LEU A 267 -3.63 7.79 -18.61
N THR A 268 -2.87 7.10 -17.76
CA THR A 268 -2.52 5.69 -17.91
C THR A 268 -3.11 4.82 -16.80
N ALA A 269 -3.24 5.35 -15.58
CA ALA A 269 -3.77 4.62 -14.44
C ALA A 269 -5.28 4.38 -14.60
N LEU A 270 -5.71 3.13 -14.43
CA LEU A 270 -7.08 2.69 -14.71
C LEU A 270 -8.11 3.29 -13.74
N ASP A 271 -7.71 3.45 -12.48
CA ASP A 271 -8.54 4.03 -11.42
C ASP A 271 -8.75 5.55 -11.62
N GLU A 272 -7.78 6.27 -12.19
CA GLU A 272 -7.89 7.68 -12.56
C GLU A 272 -8.88 7.86 -13.71
N ILE A 273 -8.80 7.01 -14.73
CA ILE A 273 -9.71 7.03 -15.89
C ILE A 273 -11.13 6.69 -15.44
N ALA A 274 -11.30 5.66 -14.61
CA ALA A 274 -12.58 5.28 -14.03
C ALA A 274 -13.21 6.41 -13.19
N TRP A 275 -12.41 7.08 -12.36
CA TRP A 275 -12.87 8.22 -11.56
C TRP A 275 -13.24 9.43 -12.42
N LEU A 276 -12.40 9.79 -13.40
CA LEU A 276 -12.60 10.96 -14.24
C LEU A 276 -13.90 10.87 -15.02
N PHE A 277 -14.17 9.71 -15.62
CA PHE A 277 -15.31 9.50 -16.51
C PHE A 277 -16.57 9.00 -15.81
N ASN A 278 -16.55 8.78 -14.48
CA ASN A 278 -17.63 8.09 -13.77
C ASN A 278 -18.01 6.78 -14.47
N ILE A 279 -17.03 5.97 -14.85
CA ILE A 279 -17.23 4.63 -15.42
C ILE A 279 -16.57 3.60 -14.53
N ARG A 280 -17.09 2.38 -14.55
CA ARG A 280 -16.55 1.23 -13.83
C ARG A 280 -16.52 0.03 -14.78
N GLY A 281 -15.68 -0.94 -14.46
CA GLY A 281 -15.50 -2.14 -15.27
C GLY A 281 -15.15 -3.35 -14.42
N TYR A 282 -14.63 -4.37 -15.10
CA TYR A 282 -14.32 -5.68 -14.53
C TYR A 282 -12.93 -6.17 -15.00
N ASP A 283 -12.08 -5.26 -15.50
CA ASP A 283 -10.79 -5.62 -16.08
C ASP A 283 -9.73 -5.96 -15.03
N LEU A 284 -9.91 -5.48 -13.79
CA LEU A 284 -9.19 -6.00 -12.63
C LEU A 284 -10.18 -6.74 -11.74
N PRO A 285 -9.79 -7.86 -11.11
CA PRO A 285 -10.75 -8.68 -10.38
C PRO A 285 -11.45 -8.01 -9.20
N ASN A 286 -10.71 -7.29 -8.33
CA ASN A 286 -11.29 -6.68 -7.13
C ASN A 286 -11.33 -5.13 -7.17
N THR A 287 -10.82 -4.55 -8.27
CA THR A 287 -10.83 -3.11 -8.49
C THR A 287 -11.70 -2.79 -9.72
N PRO A 288 -12.83 -2.05 -9.57
CA PRO A 288 -13.86 -1.92 -10.62
C PRO A 288 -13.48 -0.92 -11.73
N VAL A 289 -12.48 -1.25 -12.55
CA VAL A 289 -11.92 -0.36 -13.58
C VAL A 289 -12.05 -0.92 -15.00
N LEU A 290 -11.89 -0.02 -15.98
CA LEU A 290 -11.88 -0.34 -17.40
C LEU A 290 -10.45 -0.18 -17.92
N ARG A 291 -9.92 -1.20 -18.59
CA ARG A 291 -8.64 -1.15 -19.29
C ARG A 291 -8.70 -0.11 -20.41
N ALA A 292 -8.02 1.01 -20.21
CA ALA A 292 -8.05 2.13 -21.13
C ALA A 292 -6.85 3.06 -20.96
N TYR A 293 -6.58 3.86 -21.99
CA TYR A 293 -5.84 5.11 -21.87
C TYR A 293 -6.77 6.28 -22.16
N ALA A 294 -6.48 7.45 -21.59
CA ALA A 294 -7.18 8.67 -21.95
C ALA A 294 -6.22 9.81 -22.26
N VAL A 295 -6.62 10.67 -23.20
CA VAL A 295 -5.92 11.93 -23.48
C VAL A 295 -6.92 13.07 -23.40
N VAL A 296 -6.66 14.01 -22.51
CA VAL A 296 -7.46 15.23 -22.32
C VAL A 296 -6.70 16.40 -22.91
N THR A 297 -7.34 17.15 -23.81
CA THR A 297 -6.85 18.46 -24.28
C THR A 297 -7.82 19.55 -23.85
N HIS A 298 -7.47 20.82 -24.13
CA HIS A 298 -8.41 21.92 -23.92
C HIS A 298 -9.70 21.82 -24.75
N GLY A 299 -9.66 21.18 -25.93
CA GLY A 299 -10.79 21.14 -26.88
C GLY A 299 -11.35 19.76 -27.20
N SER A 300 -10.68 18.68 -26.77
CA SER A 300 -11.08 17.30 -27.08
C SER A 300 -10.73 16.34 -25.95
N ILE A 301 -11.37 15.18 -25.98
CA ILE A 301 -11.13 14.07 -25.06
C ILE A 301 -11.08 12.79 -25.88
N HIS A 302 -10.09 11.95 -25.64
CA HIS A 302 -9.84 10.71 -26.37
C HIS A 302 -9.77 9.55 -25.38
N LEU A 303 -10.49 8.46 -25.65
CA LEU A 303 -10.48 7.25 -24.83
C LEU A 303 -10.10 6.05 -25.71
N TYR A 304 -9.03 5.36 -25.33
CA TYR A 304 -8.47 4.21 -26.04
C TYR A 304 -8.82 2.94 -25.26
N THR A 305 -9.72 2.12 -25.79
CA THR A 305 -10.22 0.93 -25.07
C THR A 305 -10.84 -0.07 -26.06
N PRO A 306 -10.89 -1.39 -25.77
CA PRO A 306 -11.51 -2.34 -26.69
C PRO A 306 -12.99 -2.02 -26.98
N ARG A 307 -13.40 -1.97 -28.26
CA ARG A 307 -14.76 -1.51 -28.65
C ARG A 307 -15.89 -2.29 -27.97
N HIS A 308 -15.71 -3.60 -27.82
CA HIS A 308 -16.71 -4.50 -27.24
C HIS A 308 -16.98 -4.21 -25.75
N LYS A 309 -16.13 -3.44 -25.08
CA LYS A 309 -16.31 -3.02 -23.68
C LYS A 309 -17.26 -1.83 -23.52
N ILE A 310 -17.53 -1.10 -24.60
CA ILE A 310 -18.35 0.11 -24.58
C ILE A 310 -19.74 -0.22 -25.13
N LEU A 311 -20.68 -0.50 -24.22
CA LEU A 311 -22.09 -0.63 -24.57
C LEU A 311 -22.76 0.73 -24.71
N ARG A 312 -23.99 0.73 -25.25
CA ARG A 312 -24.81 1.94 -25.46
C ARG A 312 -24.93 2.82 -24.22
N SER A 313 -25.04 2.24 -23.02
CA SER A 313 -25.13 3.00 -21.78
C SER A 313 -23.89 3.86 -21.49
N VAL A 314 -22.69 3.35 -21.79
CA VAL A 314 -21.43 4.09 -21.66
C VAL A 314 -21.27 5.08 -22.81
N ASP A 315 -21.67 4.68 -24.02
CA ASP A 315 -21.64 5.51 -25.22
C ASP A 315 -22.47 6.80 -25.04
N GLU A 316 -23.72 6.66 -24.56
CA GLU A 316 -24.63 7.77 -24.25
C GLU A 316 -24.10 8.62 -23.07
N HIS A 317 -23.60 7.99 -22.00
CA HIS A 317 -23.02 8.68 -20.84
C HIS A 317 -21.82 9.56 -21.20
N LEU A 318 -20.94 9.07 -22.08
CA LEU A 318 -19.75 9.78 -22.55
C LEU A 318 -19.99 10.60 -23.84
N LYS A 319 -21.22 10.60 -24.35
CA LYS A 319 -21.66 11.32 -25.54
C LYS A 319 -20.78 11.01 -26.75
N MET A 320 -20.47 9.74 -26.99
CA MET A 320 -19.52 9.36 -28.05
C MET A 320 -20.10 9.56 -29.46
N ASP A 321 -21.41 9.38 -29.62
CA ASP A 321 -22.13 9.68 -30.86
C ASP A 321 -21.95 11.15 -31.30
N LEU A 322 -21.49 11.34 -32.54
CA LEU A 322 -21.33 12.65 -33.20
C LEU A 322 -20.48 13.67 -32.40
N CYS A 323 -19.40 13.19 -31.76
CA CYS A 323 -18.55 14.01 -30.89
C CYS A 323 -17.83 15.18 -31.61
N SER A 324 -18.42 16.37 -31.55
CA SER A 324 -17.96 17.61 -32.20
C SER A 324 -17.62 18.76 -31.23
N HIS A 325 -17.78 18.60 -29.92
CA HIS A 325 -17.54 19.64 -28.91
C HIS A 325 -16.61 19.18 -27.78
N ALA A 326 -16.12 20.10 -26.94
CA ALA A 326 -15.12 19.80 -25.91
C ALA A 326 -15.58 18.84 -24.78
N ASN A 327 -16.89 18.63 -24.62
CA ASN A 327 -17.49 17.78 -23.56
C ASN A 327 -18.10 16.48 -24.08
N CYS A 328 -17.47 15.87 -25.09
CA CYS A 328 -17.75 14.51 -25.55
C CYS A 328 -16.44 13.73 -25.68
N VAL A 329 -16.53 12.40 -25.63
CA VAL A 329 -15.37 11.51 -25.69
C VAL A 329 -15.27 10.86 -27.07
N ARG A 330 -14.10 10.96 -27.70
CA ARG A 330 -13.78 10.24 -28.95
C ARG A 330 -13.19 8.88 -28.61
N TRP A 331 -13.84 7.81 -29.08
CA TRP A 331 -13.33 6.45 -28.91
C TRP A 331 -12.25 6.13 -29.94
N HIS A 332 -11.23 5.38 -29.50
CA HIS A 332 -10.16 4.83 -30.32
C HIS A 332 -9.85 3.39 -29.92
N ASN A 333 -9.19 2.65 -30.83
CA ASN A 333 -8.68 1.32 -30.51
C ASN A 333 -7.59 1.42 -29.43
N TYR A 334 -7.65 0.53 -28.44
CA TYR A 334 -6.72 0.46 -27.31
C TYR A 334 -5.24 0.54 -27.72
N THR A 335 -4.83 -0.17 -28.77
CA THR A 335 -3.43 -0.22 -29.21
C THR A 335 -2.99 0.96 -30.07
N SER A 336 -3.90 1.84 -30.49
CA SER A 336 -3.57 3.02 -31.30
C SER A 336 -2.86 4.11 -30.52
N ILE A 337 -2.93 4.09 -29.17
CA ILE A 337 -2.42 5.14 -28.29
C ILE A 337 -0.98 5.56 -28.62
N TRP A 338 -0.06 4.62 -28.82
CA TRP A 338 1.35 4.94 -29.06
C TRP A 338 1.58 5.64 -30.40
N TYR A 339 0.85 5.23 -31.44
CA TYR A 339 0.93 5.87 -32.76
C TYR A 339 0.29 7.26 -32.74
N ASP A 340 -0.88 7.37 -32.11
CA ASP A 340 -1.62 8.62 -32.03
C ASP A 340 -0.87 9.63 -31.17
N LEU A 341 -0.25 9.24 -30.05
CA LEU A 341 0.59 10.14 -29.24
C LEU A 341 1.78 10.69 -30.04
N ARG A 342 2.46 9.85 -30.85
CA ARG A 342 3.55 10.31 -31.74
C ARG A 342 3.08 11.33 -32.77
N THR A 343 1.85 11.17 -33.27
CA THR A 343 1.27 12.07 -34.28
C THR A 343 0.74 13.36 -33.64
N MET A 344 -0.07 13.24 -32.59
CA MET A 344 -0.72 14.36 -31.92
C MET A 344 0.29 15.27 -31.21
N SER A 345 1.37 14.70 -30.65
CA SER A 345 2.43 15.49 -30.01
C SER A 345 3.21 16.39 -30.95
N GLN A 346 3.05 16.25 -32.27
CA GLN A 346 3.60 17.22 -33.23
C GLN A 346 2.93 18.59 -33.11
N ALA A 347 1.64 18.63 -32.77
CA ALA A 347 0.86 19.86 -32.62
C ALA A 347 0.92 20.47 -31.21
N TRP A 348 1.41 19.72 -30.22
CA TRP A 348 1.55 20.17 -28.83
C TRP A 348 2.95 20.71 -28.54
N ASN A 349 3.05 21.67 -27.63
CA ASN A 349 4.31 22.15 -27.08
C ASN A 349 4.66 21.39 -25.81
N LEU A 350 3.69 21.18 -24.92
CA LEU A 350 3.92 20.57 -23.62
C LEU A 350 2.84 19.52 -23.28
N VAL A 351 3.28 18.32 -22.90
CA VAL A 351 2.41 17.17 -22.60
C VAL A 351 2.64 16.70 -21.17
N TRP A 352 1.61 16.78 -20.34
CA TRP A 352 1.63 16.30 -18.96
C TRP A 352 1.62 14.77 -18.95
N LEU A 353 2.72 14.19 -18.47
CA LEU A 353 2.91 12.76 -18.31
C LEU A 353 2.99 12.41 -16.81
N PRO A 354 2.15 11.48 -16.32
CA PRO A 354 2.15 11.05 -14.92
C PRO A 354 3.51 10.46 -14.50
N ILE A 355 4.01 10.90 -13.34
CA ILE A 355 5.18 10.32 -12.66
C ILE A 355 4.77 9.55 -11.39
N ARG A 356 5.74 8.89 -10.77
CA ARG A 356 5.56 8.14 -9.53
C ARG A 356 4.96 9.00 -8.41
N CYS A 357 3.86 8.55 -7.82
CA CYS A 357 3.31 9.09 -6.58
C CYS A 357 2.67 7.99 -5.74
N ALA A 358 3.24 7.75 -4.55
CA ALA A 358 2.85 6.66 -3.65
C ALA A 358 2.73 5.31 -4.38
N TYR A 359 1.50 4.78 -4.48
CA TYR A 359 1.17 3.50 -5.11
C TYR A 359 0.96 3.59 -6.64
N SER A 360 1.02 4.78 -7.23
CA SER A 360 0.98 4.98 -8.69
C SER A 360 2.42 5.11 -9.22
N PRO A 361 2.94 4.15 -9.99
CA PRO A 361 4.30 4.24 -10.54
C PRO A 361 4.48 5.31 -11.63
N GLY A 362 3.38 5.85 -12.17
CA GLY A 362 3.38 6.78 -13.30
C GLY A 362 3.18 6.06 -14.64
N ALA A 363 3.44 6.77 -15.75
CA ALA A 363 3.28 6.18 -17.08
C ALA A 363 4.44 5.25 -17.47
N SER A 364 4.17 4.30 -18.35
CA SER A 364 5.19 3.38 -18.89
C SER A 364 6.24 4.10 -19.73
N MET A 365 7.41 3.45 -19.86
CA MET A 365 8.47 3.94 -20.72
C MET A 365 8.03 4.04 -22.19
N GLU A 366 7.14 3.17 -22.68
CA GLU A 366 6.63 3.26 -24.06
C GLU A 366 5.71 4.49 -24.26
N ILE A 367 4.95 4.93 -23.24
CA ILE A 367 4.19 6.18 -23.29
C ILE A 367 5.15 7.38 -23.35
N PHE A 368 6.19 7.39 -22.50
CA PHE A 368 7.22 8.43 -22.55
C PHE A 368 7.92 8.47 -23.92
N ASN A 369 8.35 7.33 -24.44
CA ASN A 369 8.98 7.21 -25.76
C ASN A 369 8.10 7.65 -26.92
N SER A 370 6.77 7.71 -26.73
CA SER A 370 5.84 8.20 -27.75
C SER A 370 5.77 9.72 -27.83
N ILE A 371 6.40 10.44 -26.89
CA ILE A 371 6.46 11.91 -26.83
C ILE A 371 7.94 12.34 -26.83
N PRO A 372 8.36 13.34 -27.63
CA PRO A 372 9.74 13.85 -27.59
C PRO A 372 10.13 14.38 -26.20
N PRO A 373 11.34 14.09 -25.68
CA PRO A 373 11.77 14.49 -24.33
C PRO A 373 11.56 15.97 -24.00
N GLU A 374 11.85 16.87 -24.94
CA GLU A 374 11.72 18.32 -24.80
C GLU A 374 10.27 18.82 -24.66
N LYS A 375 9.29 17.97 -24.98
CA LYS A 375 7.86 18.26 -24.85
C LYS A 375 7.21 17.63 -23.62
N ARG A 376 7.95 16.86 -22.83
CA ARG A 376 7.40 16.14 -21.67
C ARG A 376 7.33 17.08 -20.46
N LEU A 377 6.17 17.09 -19.81
CA LEU A 377 5.97 17.64 -18.48
C LEU A 377 5.77 16.48 -17.49
N PRO A 378 6.86 15.89 -16.96
CA PRO A 378 6.77 14.85 -15.95
C PRO A 378 6.28 15.46 -14.62
N LYS A 379 5.03 15.16 -14.25
CA LYS A 379 4.42 15.65 -12.99
C LYS A 379 3.38 14.65 -12.48
N PRO A 380 3.09 14.62 -11.16
CA PRO A 380 2.03 13.77 -10.63
C PRO A 380 0.69 14.10 -11.31
N SER A 381 -0.15 13.10 -11.56
CA SER A 381 -1.44 13.36 -12.20
C SER A 381 -2.31 14.28 -11.32
N PRO A 382 -3.01 15.27 -11.91
CA PRO A 382 -3.93 16.14 -11.16
C PRO A 382 -5.13 15.35 -10.63
N VAL A 383 -5.46 14.20 -11.22
CA VAL A 383 -6.57 13.34 -10.78
C VAL A 383 -6.34 12.81 -9.37
N LEU A 384 -5.08 12.54 -8.99
CA LEU A 384 -4.72 11.97 -7.70
C LEU A 384 -5.19 12.86 -6.54
N SER A 385 -4.87 14.14 -6.57
CA SER A 385 -5.26 15.08 -5.51
C SER A 385 -6.78 15.33 -5.48
N LEU A 386 -7.41 15.40 -6.66
CA LEU A 386 -8.85 15.64 -6.79
C LEU A 386 -9.70 14.48 -6.25
N ARG A 387 -9.32 13.23 -6.52
CA ARG A 387 -10.07 12.05 -6.05
C ARG A 387 -9.77 11.69 -4.59
N ALA A 388 -8.57 11.99 -4.11
CA ALA A 388 -8.18 11.72 -2.73
C ALA A 388 -9.05 12.49 -1.73
N GLN A 389 -9.48 13.70 -2.11
CA GLN A 389 -10.46 14.50 -1.36
C GLN A 389 -11.89 14.13 -1.74
N LYS A 390 -12.49 13.22 -0.98
CA LYS A 390 -13.87 12.76 -1.23
C LYS A 390 -14.81 13.94 -1.03
N ASN A 391 -15.70 14.16 -1.99
CA ASN A 391 -16.78 15.15 -1.80
C ASN A 391 -17.81 14.65 -0.78
N GLU A 392 -18.77 15.49 -0.39
CA GLU A 392 -19.74 15.14 0.66
C GLU A 392 -20.56 13.88 0.33
N VAL A 393 -20.91 13.65 -0.94
CA VAL A 393 -21.66 12.46 -1.37
C VAL A 393 -20.80 11.22 -1.29
N GLU A 394 -19.55 11.29 -1.77
CA GLU A 394 -18.58 10.19 -1.69
C GLU A 394 -18.23 9.86 -0.23
N ALA A 395 -17.97 10.87 0.61
CA ALA A 395 -17.65 10.68 2.03
C ALA A 395 -18.80 10.05 2.81
N GLU A 396 -20.04 10.49 2.56
CA GLU A 396 -21.22 9.86 3.16
C GLU A 396 -21.50 8.46 2.58
N GLY A 397 -21.18 8.21 1.31
CA GLY A 397 -21.10 6.88 0.73
C GLY A 397 -20.18 5.97 1.52
N MET A 398 -18.92 6.40 1.71
CA MET A 398 -17.89 5.66 2.43
C MET A 398 -18.33 5.33 3.86
N ARG A 399 -18.89 6.27 4.62
CA ARG A 399 -19.41 5.98 5.97
C ARG A 399 -20.49 4.90 5.96
N ARG A 400 -21.41 4.96 4.99
CA ARG A 400 -22.49 3.98 4.88
C ARG A 400 -22.01 2.61 4.41
N SER A 401 -21.00 2.54 3.53
CA SER A 401 -20.42 1.26 3.10
C SER A 401 -19.71 0.58 4.26
N HIS A 402 -18.94 1.34 5.06
CA HIS A 402 -18.28 0.81 6.25
C HIS A 402 -19.28 0.37 7.33
N LEU A 403 -20.42 1.05 7.47
CA LEU A 403 -21.48 0.60 8.38
C LEU A 403 -22.08 -0.74 7.93
N ARG A 404 -22.33 -0.92 6.62
CA ARG A 404 -22.79 -2.22 6.08
C ARG A 404 -21.74 -3.31 6.26
N ASP A 405 -20.48 -2.99 6.02
CA ASP A 405 -19.37 -3.92 6.19
C ASP A 405 -19.18 -4.32 7.65
N ALA A 406 -19.36 -3.38 8.59
CA ALA A 406 -19.32 -3.66 10.02
C ALA A 406 -20.46 -4.61 10.44
N VAL A 407 -21.66 -4.47 9.87
CA VAL A 407 -22.77 -5.43 10.06
C VAL A 407 -22.37 -6.81 9.55
N ALA A 408 -21.83 -6.92 8.33
CA ALA A 408 -21.37 -8.19 7.76
C ALA A 408 -20.29 -8.85 8.65
N MET A 409 -19.31 -8.08 9.09
CA MET A 409 -18.21 -8.58 9.91
C MET A 409 -18.67 -8.98 11.31
N CYS A 410 -19.56 -8.22 11.96
CA CYS A 410 -20.09 -8.63 13.26
C CYS A 410 -20.92 -9.92 13.16
N ASP A 411 -21.68 -10.08 12.08
CA ASP A 411 -22.49 -11.28 11.84
C ASP A 411 -21.61 -12.50 11.54
N PHE A 412 -20.61 -12.34 10.67
CA PHE A 412 -19.61 -13.36 10.38
C PHE A 412 -18.84 -13.79 11.63
N LEU A 413 -18.31 -12.84 12.41
CA LEU A 413 -17.50 -13.15 13.60
C LEU A 413 -18.33 -13.81 14.71
N ALA A 414 -19.60 -13.38 14.88
CA ALA A 414 -20.52 -14.01 15.81
C ALA A 414 -20.82 -15.46 15.41
N TYR A 415 -21.17 -15.67 14.14
CA TYR A 415 -21.39 -17.00 13.58
C TYR A 415 -20.17 -17.89 13.75
N MET A 416 -18.98 -17.37 13.42
CA MET A 416 -17.73 -18.12 13.53
C MET A 416 -17.44 -18.55 14.98
N GLU A 417 -17.57 -17.66 15.96
CA GLU A 417 -17.32 -17.98 17.38
C GLU A 417 -18.34 -18.98 17.93
N GLU A 418 -19.61 -18.87 17.52
CA GLU A 418 -20.65 -19.85 17.83
C GLU A 418 -20.32 -21.23 17.23
N GLN A 419 -20.06 -21.30 15.93
CA GLN A 419 -19.76 -22.55 15.24
C GLN A 419 -18.49 -23.22 15.78
N TYR A 420 -17.49 -22.43 16.15
CA TYR A 420 -16.28 -22.95 16.79
C TYR A 420 -16.59 -23.59 18.15
N THR A 421 -17.53 -23.01 18.91
CA THR A 421 -17.98 -23.55 20.20
C THR A 421 -18.78 -24.84 20.04
N LEU A 422 -19.60 -24.94 18.98
CA LEU A 422 -20.46 -26.10 18.71
C LEU A 422 -19.71 -27.29 18.06
N ASN A 423 -18.68 -27.03 17.26
CA ASN A 423 -17.96 -28.07 16.53
C ASN A 423 -16.47 -27.67 16.27
N SER A 424 -15.62 -27.87 17.27
CA SER A 424 -14.20 -27.48 17.25
C SER A 424 -13.32 -28.18 16.20
N ASN A 425 -13.82 -29.22 15.53
CA ASN A 425 -13.00 -30.06 14.65
C ASN A 425 -13.04 -29.65 13.16
N GLY A 426 -13.76 -28.56 12.82
CA GLY A 426 -14.19 -28.31 11.44
C GLY A 426 -13.50 -27.19 10.66
N TRP A 427 -13.05 -26.11 11.31
CA TRP A 427 -12.72 -24.86 10.61
C TRP A 427 -11.28 -24.81 10.10
N ASP A 428 -11.11 -24.41 8.86
CA ASP A 428 -9.83 -24.07 8.26
C ASP A 428 -9.83 -22.67 7.65
N GLU A 429 -8.64 -22.16 7.33
CA GLU A 429 -8.42 -20.79 6.86
C GLU A 429 -9.22 -20.45 5.60
N MET A 430 -9.33 -21.39 4.66
CA MET A 430 -10.11 -21.17 3.43
C MET A 430 -11.61 -21.02 3.72
N GLN A 431 -12.15 -21.76 4.69
CA GLN A 431 -13.55 -21.60 5.11
C GLN A 431 -13.80 -20.22 5.74
N VAL A 432 -12.83 -19.69 6.50
CA VAL A 432 -12.88 -18.33 7.06
C VAL A 432 -12.94 -17.30 5.95
N ALA A 433 -12.00 -17.36 5.00
CA ALA A 433 -11.95 -16.43 3.88
C ALA A 433 -13.25 -16.46 3.06
N ARG A 434 -13.73 -17.65 2.72
CA ARG A 434 -14.99 -17.84 1.98
C ARG A 434 -16.19 -17.24 2.73
N LEU A 435 -16.33 -17.54 4.01
CA LEU A 435 -17.49 -17.07 4.78
C LEU A 435 -17.45 -15.56 5.02
N ALA A 436 -16.27 -14.98 5.31
CA ALA A 436 -16.14 -13.52 5.39
C ALA A 436 -16.61 -12.82 4.11
N ASN A 437 -16.36 -13.43 2.94
CA ASN A 437 -16.83 -12.92 1.65
C ASN A 437 -18.35 -13.12 1.47
N GLU A 438 -18.89 -14.31 1.79
CA GLU A 438 -20.32 -14.62 1.67
C GLU A 438 -21.20 -13.64 2.48
N PHE A 439 -20.82 -13.34 3.73
CA PHE A 439 -21.55 -12.37 4.56
C PHE A 439 -21.52 -10.94 3.99
N ARG A 440 -20.48 -10.58 3.22
CA ARG A 440 -20.42 -9.31 2.48
C ARG A 440 -21.28 -9.31 1.23
N TYR A 441 -21.34 -10.43 0.51
CA TYR A 441 -22.19 -10.57 -0.67
C TYR A 441 -23.69 -10.41 -0.34
N GLU A 442 -24.09 -10.70 0.90
CA GLU A 442 -25.45 -10.44 1.40
C GLU A 442 -25.77 -8.94 1.59
N GLN A 443 -24.77 -8.06 1.60
CA GLN A 443 -24.98 -6.64 1.88
C GLN A 443 -25.49 -5.87 0.65
N ASP A 444 -26.41 -4.94 0.90
CA ASP A 444 -26.89 -4.02 -0.14
C ASP A 444 -25.73 -3.25 -0.81
N LYS A 445 -25.83 -3.07 -2.12
CA LYS A 445 -24.86 -2.44 -3.01
C LYS A 445 -23.49 -3.11 -3.12
N ASN A 446 -23.27 -4.27 -2.51
CA ASN A 446 -22.02 -5.00 -2.68
C ASN A 446 -21.80 -5.38 -4.17
N LYS A 447 -20.55 -5.31 -4.61
CA LYS A 447 -20.09 -5.59 -5.98
C LYS A 447 -18.88 -6.52 -6.03
N GLY A 448 -18.58 -7.19 -4.92
CA GLY A 448 -17.39 -8.03 -4.78
C GLY A 448 -16.60 -7.69 -3.52
N ILE A 449 -15.53 -8.44 -3.32
CA ILE A 449 -14.48 -8.11 -2.34
C ILE A 449 -13.58 -6.99 -2.90
N SER A 450 -12.90 -6.25 -2.02
CA SER A 450 -11.93 -5.23 -2.42
C SER A 450 -10.52 -5.80 -2.62
N PHE A 451 -10.22 -6.95 -2.03
CA PHE A 451 -8.99 -7.73 -2.22
C PHE A 451 -9.22 -9.16 -1.70
N PRO A 452 -8.35 -10.14 -2.01
CA PRO A 452 -8.49 -11.50 -1.50
C PRO A 452 -8.37 -11.54 0.01
N THR A 453 -9.37 -12.14 0.67
CA THR A 453 -9.37 -12.24 2.13
C THR A 453 -8.17 -13.04 2.64
N ILE A 454 -7.35 -12.38 3.46
CA ILE A 454 -6.27 -12.97 4.22
C ILE A 454 -6.89 -13.62 5.46
N ALA A 455 -6.70 -14.93 5.59
CA ALA A 455 -7.05 -15.67 6.80
C ALA A 455 -5.87 -16.57 7.17
N GLY A 456 -5.09 -16.15 8.17
CA GLY A 456 -3.88 -16.87 8.60
C GLY A 456 -3.98 -17.27 10.07
N TYR A 457 -3.87 -18.56 10.37
CA TYR A 457 -3.82 -19.10 11.72
C TYR A 457 -2.38 -19.44 12.14
N GLY A 458 -2.01 -19.10 13.37
CA GLY A 458 -0.70 -19.43 13.93
C GLY A 458 0.45 -18.96 13.03
N PRO A 459 1.35 -19.84 12.56
CA PRO A 459 2.49 -19.43 11.73
C PRO A 459 2.11 -18.65 10.47
N HIS A 460 0.92 -18.89 9.90
CA HIS A 460 0.43 -18.14 8.74
C HIS A 460 -0.01 -16.72 9.09
N ALA A 461 -0.45 -16.47 10.33
CA ALA A 461 -0.74 -15.12 10.81
C ALA A 461 0.52 -14.22 10.81
N ALA A 462 1.72 -14.82 10.89
CA ALA A 462 3.00 -14.10 10.84
C ALA A 462 3.43 -13.71 9.41
N ILE A 463 2.66 -14.08 8.38
CA ILE A 463 2.92 -13.71 6.99
C ILE A 463 1.91 -12.59 6.64
N PRO A 464 2.35 -11.32 6.49
CA PRO A 464 1.43 -10.19 6.42
C PRO A 464 0.33 -10.35 5.37
N HIS A 465 0.70 -10.83 4.18
CA HIS A 465 -0.20 -11.00 3.03
C HIS A 465 -0.43 -12.50 2.76
N TYR A 466 -0.61 -13.31 3.81
CA TYR A 466 -0.92 -14.73 3.68
C TYR A 466 -2.29 -14.93 3.04
N GLU A 467 -2.32 -15.71 1.99
CA GLU A 467 -3.56 -16.13 1.37
C GLU A 467 -3.72 -17.65 1.50
N PRO A 468 -4.82 -18.12 2.11
CA PRO A 468 -5.07 -19.54 2.24
C PRO A 468 -5.41 -20.17 0.88
N ASN A 469 -4.80 -21.31 0.59
CA ASN A 469 -5.06 -22.09 -0.62
C ASN A 469 -5.10 -23.58 -0.29
N ASN A 470 -5.61 -24.39 -1.24
CA ASN A 470 -5.81 -25.83 -1.05
C ASN A 470 -4.56 -26.61 -0.61
N LEU A 471 -3.35 -26.09 -0.89
CA LEU A 471 -2.09 -26.76 -0.57
C LEU A 471 -1.54 -26.38 0.81
N THR A 472 -1.77 -25.13 1.26
CA THR A 472 -1.24 -24.62 2.53
C THR A 472 -2.29 -24.46 3.62
N ASN A 473 -3.57 -24.64 3.32
CA ASN A 473 -4.67 -24.51 4.27
C ASN A 473 -4.48 -25.38 5.52
N ILE A 474 -4.61 -24.77 6.71
CA ILE A 474 -4.55 -25.48 8.00
C ILE A 474 -5.83 -25.30 8.81
N LYS A 475 -6.06 -26.24 9.74
CA LYS A 475 -7.16 -26.16 10.69
C LYS A 475 -6.89 -25.11 11.77
N ILE A 476 -7.94 -24.42 12.17
CA ILE A 476 -7.91 -23.36 13.17
C ILE A 476 -8.02 -24.00 14.56
N GLY A 477 -6.93 -23.90 15.32
CA GLY A 477 -6.85 -24.39 16.69
C GLY A 477 -7.15 -23.33 17.75
N GLN A 478 -6.87 -23.69 19.00
CA GLN A 478 -7.11 -22.84 20.18
C GLN A 478 -5.85 -22.22 20.77
N ALA A 479 -4.68 -22.51 20.19
CA ALA A 479 -3.38 -22.19 20.80
C ALA A 479 -2.76 -20.89 20.28
N SER A 480 -3.24 -20.37 19.15
CA SER A 480 -2.64 -19.21 18.50
C SER A 480 -3.66 -18.25 17.93
N THR A 481 -3.15 -17.13 17.41
CA THR A 481 -3.96 -16.08 16.80
C THR A 481 -4.47 -16.49 15.42
N LEU A 482 -5.63 -15.96 15.05
CA LEU A 482 -6.14 -15.94 13.69
C LEU A 482 -6.21 -14.49 13.22
N VAL A 483 -5.49 -14.12 12.18
CA VAL A 483 -5.63 -12.82 11.51
C VAL A 483 -6.63 -12.99 10.37
N VAL A 484 -7.67 -12.15 10.36
CA VAL A 484 -8.63 -12.03 9.26
C VAL A 484 -8.58 -10.60 8.75
N ASP A 485 -8.11 -10.45 7.53
CA ASP A 485 -8.04 -9.17 6.84
C ASP A 485 -8.80 -9.26 5.51
N SER A 486 -9.78 -8.37 5.34
CA SER A 486 -10.80 -8.49 4.30
C SER A 486 -11.53 -7.17 4.07
N GLY A 487 -12.07 -6.99 2.86
CA GLY A 487 -12.87 -5.81 2.54
C GLY A 487 -13.83 -6.04 1.37
N GLY A 488 -14.66 -5.04 1.09
CA GLY A 488 -15.71 -5.10 0.08
C GLY A 488 -15.74 -3.89 -0.84
N GLN A 489 -16.14 -4.11 -2.08
CA GLN A 489 -16.53 -3.07 -3.02
C GLN A 489 -18.04 -2.84 -2.94
N TYR A 490 -18.45 -1.60 -2.71
CA TYR A 490 -19.85 -1.17 -2.71
C TYR A 490 -20.02 -0.05 -3.72
N LEU A 491 -21.20 0.10 -4.35
CA LEU A 491 -21.46 1.19 -5.31
C LEU A 491 -21.15 2.60 -4.77
N ASP A 492 -21.14 2.76 -3.45
CA ASP A 492 -20.91 3.99 -2.71
C ASP A 492 -19.68 3.93 -1.79
N GLY A 493 -18.75 2.99 -1.97
CA GLY A 493 -17.47 3.02 -1.25
C GLY A 493 -16.69 1.71 -1.28
N THR A 494 -15.45 1.76 -0.81
CA THR A 494 -14.56 0.59 -0.67
C THR A 494 -14.20 0.43 0.80
N THR A 495 -14.10 -0.80 1.30
CA THR A 495 -13.76 -1.07 2.71
C THR A 495 -12.50 -1.91 2.83
N ASP A 496 -11.86 -1.78 3.99
CA ASP A 496 -10.71 -2.56 4.42
C ASP A 496 -10.76 -2.74 5.95
N VAL A 497 -10.55 -3.95 6.44
CA VAL A 497 -10.62 -4.25 7.88
C VAL A 497 -9.91 -5.55 8.23
N THR A 498 -8.86 -5.39 9.02
CA THR A 498 -8.21 -6.48 9.75
C THR A 498 -8.67 -6.61 11.21
N ARG A 499 -9.02 -7.83 11.63
CA ARG A 499 -9.14 -8.23 13.04
C ARG A 499 -8.32 -9.46 13.36
N THR A 500 -7.63 -9.42 14.50
CA THR A 500 -6.94 -10.58 15.06
C THR A 500 -7.76 -11.18 16.20
N LEU A 501 -8.00 -12.49 16.13
CA LEU A 501 -8.85 -13.27 17.05
C LEU A 501 -8.04 -14.34 17.77
N HIS A 502 -8.63 -14.92 18.82
CA HIS A 502 -8.11 -16.11 19.49
C HIS A 502 -9.26 -16.97 20.02
N PHE A 503 -9.26 -18.29 19.78
CA PHE A 503 -10.38 -19.16 20.18
C PHE A 503 -10.18 -19.88 21.52
N GLY A 504 -8.93 -20.06 21.98
CA GLY A 504 -8.63 -20.57 23.33
C GLY A 504 -8.20 -19.49 24.30
N THR A 505 -7.22 -19.82 25.15
CA THR A 505 -6.57 -18.91 26.11
C THR A 505 -5.27 -18.36 25.52
N PRO A 506 -5.18 -17.03 25.25
CA PRO A 506 -3.96 -16.44 24.71
C PRO A 506 -2.78 -16.52 25.69
N THR A 507 -1.56 -16.60 25.14
CA THR A 507 -0.33 -16.48 25.93
C THR A 507 -0.08 -15.02 26.34
N GLU A 508 0.75 -14.84 27.36
CA GLU A 508 1.18 -13.49 27.77
C GLU A 508 1.93 -12.74 26.66
N GLU A 509 2.68 -13.46 25.81
CA GLU A 509 3.35 -12.86 24.66
C GLU A 509 2.34 -12.37 23.60
N GLN A 510 1.34 -13.20 23.27
CA GLN A 510 0.28 -12.83 22.32
C GLN A 510 -0.52 -11.62 22.81
N LYS A 511 -0.89 -11.57 24.09
CA LYS A 511 -1.57 -10.42 24.70
C LYS A 511 -0.71 -9.15 24.65
N LYS A 512 0.57 -9.27 24.99
CA LYS A 512 1.54 -8.15 24.98
C LYS A 512 1.79 -7.61 23.58
N ALA A 513 1.88 -8.48 22.57
CA ALA A 513 2.01 -8.08 21.18
C ALA A 513 0.74 -7.38 20.70
N TYR A 514 -0.43 -8.00 20.91
CA TYR A 514 -1.73 -7.44 20.52
C TYR A 514 -1.98 -6.08 21.15
N THR A 515 -1.71 -5.94 22.44
CA THR A 515 -1.97 -4.70 23.16
C THR A 515 -1.04 -3.58 22.72
N ARG A 516 0.22 -3.86 22.34
CA ARG A 516 1.10 -2.83 21.75
C ARG A 516 0.59 -2.35 20.40
N VAL A 517 0.19 -3.28 19.53
CA VAL A 517 -0.40 -2.96 18.23
C VAL A 517 -1.67 -2.12 18.43
N LEU A 518 -2.54 -2.52 19.36
CA LEU A 518 -3.75 -1.77 19.70
C LEU A 518 -3.43 -0.36 20.24
N ILE A 519 -2.43 -0.22 21.13
CA ILE A 519 -2.01 1.10 21.63
C ILE A 519 -1.56 1.99 20.46
N GLY A 520 -0.78 1.46 19.51
CA GLY A 520 -0.36 2.20 18.32
C GLY A 520 -1.53 2.67 17.48
N ALA A 521 -2.49 1.77 17.23
CA ALA A 521 -3.72 2.10 16.50
C ALA A 521 -4.54 3.18 17.21
N ILE A 522 -4.75 3.05 18.53
CA ILE A 522 -5.47 4.03 19.36
C ILE A 522 -4.78 5.40 19.32
N GLN A 523 -3.45 5.42 19.46
CA GLN A 523 -2.69 6.67 19.50
C GLN A 523 -2.78 7.42 18.17
N LEU A 524 -2.71 6.71 17.04
CA LEU A 524 -2.90 7.33 15.74
C LEU A 524 -4.35 7.81 15.55
N SER A 525 -5.35 6.97 15.81
CA SER A 525 -6.78 7.35 15.69
C SER A 525 -7.18 8.51 16.60
N SER A 526 -6.53 8.68 17.75
CA SER A 526 -6.82 9.75 18.73
C SER A 526 -6.10 11.07 18.44
N LEU A 527 -5.21 11.11 17.45
CA LEU A 527 -4.33 12.24 17.24
C LEU A 527 -5.10 13.48 16.77
N ILE A 528 -4.81 14.63 17.40
CA ILE A 528 -5.17 15.96 16.92
C ILE A 528 -3.88 16.65 16.51
N PHE A 529 -3.76 17.03 15.25
CA PHE A 529 -2.50 17.46 14.66
C PHE A 529 -2.67 18.66 13.72
N PRO A 530 -1.62 19.48 13.51
CA PRO A 530 -1.64 20.55 12.52
C PRO A 530 -1.92 20.05 11.10
N SER A 531 -2.70 20.79 10.32
CA SER A 531 -2.99 20.45 8.92
C SER A 531 -1.75 20.50 8.01
N SER A 532 -0.64 21.09 8.47
CA SER A 532 0.64 21.18 7.78
C SER A 532 1.48 19.90 7.89
N LEU A 533 1.11 18.97 8.76
CA LEU A 533 1.84 17.73 8.96
C LEU A 533 1.70 16.80 7.74
N LYS A 534 2.81 16.19 7.33
CA LYS A 534 2.86 15.25 6.22
C LYS A 534 2.44 13.85 6.67
N SER A 535 1.81 13.10 5.77
CA SER A 535 1.26 11.77 6.05
C SER A 535 2.31 10.77 6.60
N ASN A 536 3.55 10.80 6.09
CA ASN A 536 4.63 9.93 6.57
C ASN A 536 5.06 10.21 8.02
N GLN A 537 4.89 11.45 8.51
CA GLN A 537 5.27 11.84 9.87
C GLN A 537 4.32 11.25 10.93
N LEU A 538 3.15 10.76 10.52
CA LEU A 538 2.18 10.11 11.40
C LEU A 538 2.54 8.66 11.74
N ASP A 539 3.30 8.00 10.86
CA ASP A 539 3.64 6.57 10.94
C ASP A 539 4.37 6.19 12.25
N ILE A 540 5.23 7.08 12.76
CA ILE A 540 5.95 6.86 14.02
C ILE A 540 5.02 6.70 15.23
N VAL A 541 3.84 7.34 15.21
CA VAL A 541 2.88 7.28 16.32
C VAL A 541 2.39 5.86 16.53
N ALA A 542 2.08 5.14 15.44
CA ALA A 542 1.63 3.76 15.52
C ALA A 542 2.76 2.77 15.85
N ARG A 543 4.01 3.10 15.54
CA ARG A 543 5.19 2.24 15.78
C ARG A 543 5.77 2.36 17.18
N ALA A 544 5.69 3.52 17.80
CA ALA A 544 6.34 3.81 19.07
C ALA A 544 6.13 2.73 20.16
N PRO A 545 4.92 2.14 20.34
CA PRO A 545 4.72 1.07 21.34
C PRO A 545 5.52 -0.21 21.09
N LEU A 546 5.80 -0.55 19.83
CA LEU A 546 6.62 -1.71 19.44
C LEU A 546 8.11 -1.38 19.50
N TRP A 547 8.51 -0.20 19.01
CA TRP A 547 9.91 0.25 19.04
C TRP A 547 10.46 0.34 20.47
N ASN A 548 9.62 0.71 21.45
CA ASN A 548 9.99 0.74 22.87
C ASN A 548 10.48 -0.62 23.42
N VAL A 549 10.23 -1.72 22.72
CA VAL A 549 10.73 -3.06 23.06
C VAL A 549 11.56 -3.70 21.95
N GLY A 550 12.01 -2.91 20.97
CA GLY A 550 12.88 -3.36 19.88
C GLY A 550 12.17 -4.18 18.80
N TYR A 551 10.83 -4.08 18.68
CA TYR A 551 10.06 -4.73 17.61
C TYR A 551 9.56 -3.73 16.58
N ASP A 552 9.31 -4.19 15.36
CA ASP A 552 8.76 -3.39 14.25
C ASP A 552 7.90 -4.26 13.32
N TYR A 553 7.25 -3.64 12.33
CA TYR A 553 6.53 -4.31 11.23
C TYR A 553 6.96 -3.75 9.88
N LEU A 554 7.24 -4.65 8.94
CA LEU A 554 7.90 -4.34 7.66
C LEU A 554 6.92 -3.95 6.53
N HIS A 555 5.94 -3.12 6.86
CA HIS A 555 5.01 -2.47 5.94
C HIS A 555 4.62 -1.08 6.47
N GLY A 556 3.95 -0.25 5.67
CA GLY A 556 3.44 1.06 6.12
C GLY A 556 2.34 0.93 7.17
N THR A 557 2.10 1.97 7.98
CA THR A 557 0.95 2.05 8.90
C THR A 557 -0.38 2.22 8.17
N GLY A 558 -0.38 2.70 6.92
CA GLY A 558 -1.59 2.76 6.13
C GLY A 558 -1.47 3.41 4.76
N HIS A 559 -2.57 3.42 4.04
CA HIS A 559 -2.74 3.90 2.66
C HIS A 559 -4.08 4.62 2.48
N GLY A 560 -4.23 5.40 1.42
CA GLY A 560 -5.53 5.98 1.07
C GLY A 560 -6.52 4.91 0.61
N ILE A 561 -7.83 5.13 0.82
CA ILE A 561 -8.90 4.24 0.34
C ILE A 561 -9.75 4.96 -0.72
N GLY A 562 -9.93 4.33 -1.88
CA GLY A 562 -10.76 4.85 -2.97
C GLY A 562 -12.26 4.72 -2.73
N HIS A 563 -13.05 5.50 -3.49
CA HIS A 563 -14.52 5.40 -3.46
C HIS A 563 -15.02 4.52 -4.61
N PHE A 564 -15.35 3.25 -4.28
CA PHE A 564 -15.69 2.22 -5.24
C PHE A 564 -14.62 2.11 -6.33
N LEU A 565 -13.36 2.04 -5.90
CA LEU A 565 -12.12 2.09 -6.68
C LEU A 565 -11.05 1.26 -5.94
N SER A 566 -9.77 1.47 -6.24
CA SER A 566 -8.68 0.75 -5.56
C SER A 566 -8.75 0.93 -4.04
N VAL A 567 -8.54 -0.17 -3.31
CA VAL A 567 -8.38 -0.15 -1.85
C VAL A 567 -7.06 0.53 -1.44
N HIS A 568 -6.05 0.54 -2.32
CA HIS A 568 -4.76 1.21 -2.14
C HIS A 568 -4.67 2.49 -3.00
N GLU A 569 -5.32 3.58 -2.58
CA GLU A 569 -5.45 4.81 -3.36
C GLU A 569 -4.32 5.83 -3.11
N SER A 570 -3.57 6.14 -4.18
CA SER A 570 -2.64 7.27 -4.22
C SER A 570 -3.36 8.63 -4.19
N PRO A 571 -2.76 9.68 -3.59
CA PRO A 571 -1.36 9.81 -3.19
C PRO A 571 -1.09 9.54 -1.69
N ILE A 572 -2.12 9.13 -0.94
CA ILE A 572 -2.00 9.01 0.52
C ILE A 572 -1.26 7.72 0.85
N GLY A 573 -0.17 7.85 1.62
CA GLY A 573 0.40 6.72 2.34
C GLY A 573 1.06 7.19 3.64
N VAL A 574 1.02 6.32 4.64
CA VAL A 574 1.51 6.57 5.99
C VAL A 574 2.64 5.58 6.23
N SER A 575 3.85 5.99 5.86
CA SER A 575 5.07 5.23 6.11
C SER A 575 6.26 6.17 6.23
N TYR A 576 7.06 6.05 7.29
CA TYR A 576 8.29 6.85 7.45
C TYR A 576 9.30 6.59 6.32
N GLY A 577 9.18 5.44 5.63
CA GLY A 577 10.02 5.05 4.49
C GLY A 577 9.59 5.65 3.15
N GLN A 578 8.53 6.48 3.12
CA GLN A 578 8.12 7.13 1.88
C GLN A 578 9.23 8.05 1.32
N PRO A 579 9.49 8.02 0.01
CA PRO A 579 10.49 8.86 -0.62
C PRO A 579 10.11 10.34 -0.49
N VAL A 580 11.12 11.19 -0.31
CA VAL A 580 10.94 12.65 -0.32
C VAL A 580 10.62 13.13 -1.73
N SER A 581 9.82 14.20 -1.83
CA SER A 581 9.49 14.82 -3.12
C SER A 581 10.74 15.18 -3.93
N SER A 582 10.72 14.85 -5.21
CA SER A 582 11.73 15.20 -6.22
C SER A 582 11.07 15.46 -7.57
N ASP A 583 11.86 15.79 -8.58
CA ASP A 583 11.34 15.96 -9.95
C ASP A 583 10.79 14.66 -10.56
N LYS A 584 11.18 13.50 -10.02
CA LYS A 584 10.78 12.16 -10.50
C LYS A 584 9.72 11.50 -9.61
N VAL A 585 9.58 11.94 -8.35
CA VAL A 585 8.73 11.27 -7.34
C VAL A 585 7.97 12.29 -6.51
N CYS A 586 6.67 12.10 -6.43
CA CYS A 586 5.77 12.79 -5.50
C CYS A 586 5.99 12.27 -4.08
N GLY A 587 6.33 13.17 -3.16
CA GLY A 587 6.51 12.83 -1.76
C GLY A 587 5.23 12.84 -0.93
N PRO A 588 5.36 12.72 0.40
CA PRO A 588 4.24 12.64 1.33
C PRO A 588 3.31 13.85 1.25
N VAL A 589 2.01 13.61 1.38
CA VAL A 589 0.98 14.64 1.24
C VAL A 589 0.55 15.23 2.59
N GLU A 590 0.05 16.46 2.56
CA GLU A 590 -0.73 17.03 3.68
C GLU A 590 -2.14 16.46 3.62
N LEU A 591 -2.61 15.89 4.72
CA LEU A 591 -3.96 15.36 4.81
C LEU A 591 -4.98 16.51 4.79
N ARG A 592 -6.17 16.25 4.25
CA ARG A 592 -7.26 17.24 4.18
C ARG A 592 -8.58 16.61 4.63
N PRO A 593 -9.53 17.42 5.13
CA PRO A 593 -10.88 16.94 5.38
C PRO A 593 -11.47 16.23 4.15
N GLY A 594 -12.08 15.07 4.38
CA GLY A 594 -12.60 14.20 3.32
C GLY A 594 -11.60 13.16 2.81
N PHE A 595 -10.39 13.09 3.35
CA PHE A 595 -9.46 11.97 3.07
C PHE A 595 -9.87 10.74 3.89
N PHE A 596 -9.81 9.56 3.26
CA PHE A 596 -10.00 8.26 3.89
C PHE A 596 -8.72 7.45 3.76
N LEU A 597 -8.25 6.86 4.87
CA LEU A 597 -6.99 6.12 4.94
C LEU A 597 -7.04 4.99 5.97
N SER A 598 -6.28 3.92 5.77
CA SER A 598 -6.11 2.85 6.76
C SER A 598 -5.19 3.26 7.91
N ASN A 599 -5.39 2.60 9.05
CA ASN A 599 -4.55 2.60 10.24
C ASN A 599 -4.40 1.14 10.68
N GLU A 600 -3.34 0.48 10.21
CA GLU A 600 -3.17 -0.97 10.18
C GLU A 600 -1.83 -1.46 10.81
N PRO A 601 -1.41 -1.01 12.00
CA PRO A 601 -0.17 -1.51 12.61
C PRO A 601 -0.20 -3.04 12.80
N GLY A 602 0.98 -3.65 12.81
CA GLY A 602 1.13 -5.09 12.95
C GLY A 602 2.31 -5.55 13.80
N TYR A 603 2.35 -6.85 14.08
CA TYR A 603 3.46 -7.56 14.71
C TYR A 603 3.49 -8.99 14.16
N TYR A 604 4.65 -9.45 13.70
CA TYR A 604 4.78 -10.75 13.03
C TYR A 604 5.98 -11.51 13.58
N LYS A 605 5.71 -12.62 14.27
CA LYS A 605 6.74 -13.53 14.78
C LYS A 605 6.80 -14.76 13.87
N GLU A 606 7.77 -14.74 12.96
CA GLU A 606 7.96 -15.78 11.95
C GLU A 606 7.92 -17.19 12.56
N GLY A 607 7.08 -18.06 11.98
CA GLY A 607 6.93 -19.44 12.43
C GLY A 607 6.03 -19.66 13.66
N ASP A 608 5.43 -18.61 14.23
CA ASP A 608 4.66 -18.71 15.48
C ASP A 608 3.26 -18.06 15.37
N PHE A 609 3.19 -16.72 15.39
CA PHE A 609 1.93 -15.98 15.34
C PHE A 609 2.11 -14.57 14.80
N GLY A 610 1.01 -13.94 14.39
CA GLY A 610 0.99 -12.53 14.03
C GLY A 610 -0.25 -11.82 14.55
N VAL A 611 -0.17 -10.50 14.55
CA VAL A 611 -1.26 -9.58 14.89
C VAL A 611 -1.24 -8.47 13.85
N ARG A 612 -2.40 -8.16 13.28
CA ARG A 612 -2.67 -6.88 12.60
C ARG A 612 -4.03 -6.39 13.04
N LEU A 613 -4.16 -5.08 13.23
CA LEU A 613 -5.40 -4.43 13.64
C LEU A 613 -5.60 -3.21 12.77
N GLU A 614 -6.74 -3.16 12.08
CA GLU A 614 -6.95 -2.13 11.07
C GLU A 614 -8.33 -1.51 11.11
N ASN A 615 -8.35 -0.18 11.04
CA ASN A 615 -9.52 0.62 10.78
C ASN A 615 -9.26 1.58 9.63
N ILE A 616 -10.31 1.91 8.87
CA ILE A 616 -10.32 3.09 8.02
C ILE A 616 -10.71 4.30 8.84
N LEU A 617 -9.95 5.37 8.65
CA LEU A 617 -10.09 6.68 9.27
C LEU A 617 -10.55 7.71 8.24
N GLU A 618 -11.51 8.55 8.63
CA GLU A 618 -11.84 9.78 7.92
C GLU A 618 -11.07 10.95 8.57
N THR A 619 -10.36 11.73 7.75
CA THR A 619 -9.74 12.98 8.20
C THR A 619 -10.80 14.08 8.31
N MET A 620 -10.87 14.75 9.45
CA MET A 620 -11.84 15.80 9.76
C MET A 620 -11.15 17.03 10.36
N GLU A 621 -11.80 18.20 10.28
CA GLU A 621 -11.35 19.37 11.04
C GLU A 621 -11.59 19.15 12.55
N ALA A 622 -10.57 19.42 13.36
CA ALA A 622 -10.66 19.41 14.82
C ALA A 622 -11.00 20.79 15.41
N GLY A 623 -10.71 21.85 14.66
CA GLY A 623 -10.88 23.24 15.07
C GLY A 623 -9.72 24.11 14.55
N LYS A 624 -9.72 25.39 14.94
CA LYS A 624 -8.66 26.35 14.59
C LYS A 624 -8.07 26.97 15.86
N SER A 625 -6.74 26.99 15.95
CA SER A 625 -6.00 27.92 16.80
C SER A 625 -5.93 29.29 16.11
N LYS A 626 -5.41 30.33 16.78
CA LYS A 626 -5.35 31.71 16.26
C LYS A 626 -4.73 31.83 14.86
N THR A 627 -3.88 30.89 14.44
CA THR A 627 -3.18 30.91 13.14
C THR A 627 -3.14 29.57 12.40
N GLU A 628 -3.60 28.47 12.99
CA GLU A 628 -3.36 27.12 12.46
C GLU A 628 -4.63 26.26 12.53
N ILE A 629 -4.89 25.51 11.46
CA ILE A 629 -6.00 24.56 11.37
C ILE A 629 -5.50 23.22 11.93
N PHE A 630 -6.28 22.62 12.82
CA PHE A 630 -6.01 21.30 13.33
C PHE A 630 -6.96 20.27 12.70
N LEU A 631 -6.43 19.10 12.43
CA LEU A 631 -7.14 17.94 11.94
C LEU A 631 -7.24 16.89 13.05
N LYS A 632 -8.21 16.00 12.91
CA LYS A 632 -8.41 14.81 13.72
C LYS A 632 -8.92 13.66 12.84
N PHE A 633 -8.88 12.46 13.36
CA PHE A 633 -9.48 11.30 12.72
C PHE A 633 -10.84 10.94 13.31
N ARG A 634 -11.68 10.32 12.47
CA ARG A 634 -12.88 9.60 12.87
C ARG A 634 -12.81 8.18 12.30
N ASP A 635 -12.79 7.18 13.16
CA ASP A 635 -12.93 5.78 12.71
C ASP A 635 -14.29 5.57 12.02
N VAL A 636 -14.25 5.04 10.80
CA VAL A 636 -15.46 4.61 10.06
C VAL A 636 -15.63 3.10 10.06
N THR A 637 -14.55 2.34 10.23
CA THR A 637 -14.63 0.91 10.58
C THR A 637 -15.14 0.75 12.01
N LEU A 638 -16.24 0.01 12.20
CA LEU A 638 -16.91 -0.17 13.50
C LEU A 638 -17.07 -1.65 13.86
N VAL A 639 -15.95 -2.38 13.90
CA VAL A 639 -15.90 -3.80 14.28
C VAL A 639 -15.19 -3.96 15.64
N PRO A 640 -15.73 -4.72 16.61
CA PRO A 640 -15.10 -4.87 17.93
C PRO A 640 -13.66 -5.41 17.86
N TYR A 641 -12.80 -4.99 18.79
CA TYR A 641 -11.51 -5.65 19.06
C TYR A 641 -11.72 -6.90 19.93
N GLU A 642 -10.75 -7.83 19.96
CA GLU A 642 -10.86 -9.11 20.70
C GLU A 642 -10.45 -8.92 22.17
N PRO A 643 -11.41 -8.88 23.13
CA PRO A 643 -11.11 -8.53 24.52
C PRO A 643 -10.17 -9.52 25.22
N LYS A 644 -10.13 -10.79 24.80
CA LYS A 644 -9.24 -11.81 25.40
C LYS A 644 -7.76 -11.53 25.13
N LEU A 645 -7.45 -10.82 24.04
CA LEU A 645 -6.07 -10.48 23.66
C LEU A 645 -5.60 -9.14 24.26
N ILE A 646 -6.47 -8.39 24.94
CA ILE A 646 -6.12 -7.11 25.53
C ILE A 646 -5.60 -7.30 26.96
N ASP A 647 -4.38 -6.86 27.20
CA ASP A 647 -3.80 -6.68 28.53
C ASP A 647 -4.17 -5.29 29.06
N TYR A 648 -5.25 -5.21 29.84
CA TYR A 648 -5.76 -3.94 30.36
C TYR A 648 -4.78 -3.21 31.27
N ASP A 649 -3.82 -3.90 31.90
CA ASP A 649 -2.81 -3.27 32.76
C ASP A 649 -1.80 -2.45 31.95
N MET A 650 -1.69 -2.69 30.64
CA MET A 650 -0.87 -1.90 29.72
C MET A 650 -1.61 -0.66 29.18
N LEU A 651 -2.93 -0.57 29.36
CA LEU A 651 -3.71 0.54 28.87
C LEU A 651 -3.72 1.68 29.90
N ASN A 652 -3.36 2.87 29.45
CA ASN A 652 -3.58 4.07 30.26
C ASN A 652 -5.07 4.44 30.26
N PRO A 653 -5.51 5.35 31.14
CA PRO A 653 -6.92 5.75 31.19
C PRO A 653 -7.47 6.36 29.89
N SER A 654 -6.66 7.06 29.09
CA SER A 654 -7.13 7.63 27.82
C SER A 654 -7.35 6.54 26.76
N HIS A 655 -6.52 5.50 26.73
CA HIS A 655 -6.75 4.32 25.88
C HIS A 655 -8.06 3.61 26.26
N ILE A 656 -8.32 3.41 27.56
CA ILE A 656 -9.58 2.80 28.04
C ILE A 656 -10.78 3.66 27.63
N ARG A 657 -10.70 4.98 27.82
CA ARG A 657 -11.77 5.91 27.44
C ARG A 657 -12.03 5.90 25.93
N TRP A 658 -10.97 5.90 25.11
CA TRP A 658 -11.11 5.77 23.66
C TRP A 658 -11.79 4.46 23.28
N LEU A 659 -11.35 3.33 23.84
CA LEU A 659 -11.91 2.01 23.53
C LEU A 659 -13.38 1.91 23.95
N ASN A 660 -13.74 2.46 25.11
CA ASN A 660 -15.14 2.54 25.56
C ASN A 660 -16.01 3.42 24.65
N ASN A 661 -15.47 4.55 24.16
CA ASN A 661 -16.18 5.42 23.21
C ASN A 661 -16.35 4.75 21.84
N TYR A 662 -15.31 4.10 21.34
CA TYR A 662 -15.35 3.30 20.12
C TYR A 662 -16.40 2.18 20.24
N ASN A 663 -16.35 1.39 21.32
CA ASN A 663 -17.31 0.34 21.61
C ASN A 663 -18.75 0.86 21.75
N ARG A 664 -18.93 2.06 22.32
CA ARG A 664 -20.24 2.72 22.38
C ARG A 664 -20.77 3.04 20.99
N ARG A 665 -19.94 3.60 20.11
CA ARG A 665 -20.33 3.86 18.71
C ARG A 665 -20.74 2.60 17.98
N ILE A 666 -20.05 1.47 18.19
CA ILE A 666 -20.47 0.19 17.61
C ILE A 666 -21.89 -0.18 18.07
N ARG A 667 -22.18 -0.07 19.37
CA ARG A 667 -23.53 -0.36 19.89
C ARG A 667 -24.59 0.57 19.33
N ASP A 668 -24.27 1.85 19.19
CA ASP A 668 -25.22 2.90 18.81
C ASP A 668 -25.45 2.98 17.29
N GLU A 669 -24.44 2.63 16.47
CA GLU A 669 -24.49 2.71 15.01
C GLU A 669 -24.73 1.33 14.36
N VAL A 670 -23.96 0.30 14.74
CA VAL A 670 -24.07 -1.06 14.16
C VAL A 670 -25.21 -1.86 14.79
N GLY A 671 -25.41 -1.71 16.10
CA GLY A 671 -26.45 -2.43 16.85
C GLY A 671 -27.87 -2.28 16.29
N PRO A 672 -28.34 -1.05 15.96
CA PRO A 672 -29.65 -0.86 15.34
C PRO A 672 -29.77 -1.51 13.97
N GLU A 673 -28.72 -1.49 13.15
CA GLU A 673 -28.74 -2.12 11.81
C GLU A 673 -28.78 -3.66 11.90
N LEU A 674 -28.08 -4.27 12.86
CA LEU A 674 -28.18 -5.71 13.14
C LEU A 674 -29.61 -6.10 13.53
N LYS A 675 -30.23 -5.34 14.44
CA LYS A 675 -31.64 -5.55 14.85
C LYS A 675 -32.61 -5.41 13.69
N LYS A 676 -32.46 -4.36 12.88
CA LYS A 676 -33.30 -4.08 11.71
C LYS A 676 -33.25 -5.22 10.69
N ARG A 677 -32.12 -5.92 10.59
CA ARG A 677 -31.91 -7.10 9.72
C ARG A 677 -32.18 -8.43 10.41
N LEU A 678 -32.71 -8.42 11.64
CA LEU A 678 -33.03 -9.60 12.43
C LEU A 678 -31.82 -10.49 12.76
N LYS A 679 -30.60 -9.93 12.74
CA LYS A 679 -29.34 -10.64 13.10
C LYS A 679 -29.11 -10.56 14.62
N MET A 680 -29.98 -11.22 15.39
CA MET A 680 -30.00 -11.08 16.86
C MET A 680 -28.83 -11.76 17.56
N ASP A 681 -28.31 -12.87 17.03
CA ASP A 681 -27.13 -13.54 17.58
C ASP A 681 -25.89 -12.65 17.46
N ALA A 682 -25.70 -12.06 16.27
CA ALA A 682 -24.68 -11.05 16.03
C ALA A 682 -24.83 -9.81 16.92
N PHE A 683 -26.07 -9.34 17.14
CA PHE A 683 -26.34 -8.24 18.07
C PHE A 683 -25.92 -8.57 19.50
N ASN A 684 -26.27 -9.76 20.01
CA ASN A 684 -25.89 -10.21 21.35
C ASN A 684 -24.38 -10.42 21.49
N TRP A 685 -23.75 -11.00 20.47
CA TRP A 685 -22.30 -11.15 20.38
C TRP A 685 -21.60 -9.79 20.44
N MET A 686 -22.08 -8.82 19.65
CA MET A 686 -21.55 -7.46 19.62
C MET A 686 -21.66 -6.78 20.99
N LEU A 687 -22.80 -6.92 21.69
CA LEU A 687 -22.95 -6.40 23.05
C LEU A 687 -21.92 -6.98 24.02
N LYS A 688 -21.65 -8.29 23.93
CA LYS A 688 -20.64 -8.97 24.75
C LYS A 688 -19.23 -8.46 24.45
N LYS A 689 -18.85 -8.37 23.17
CA LYS A 689 -17.51 -7.92 22.75
C LYS A 689 -17.26 -6.44 23.02
N THR A 690 -18.32 -5.63 23.11
CA THR A 690 -18.23 -4.20 23.35
C THR A 690 -18.49 -3.81 24.80
N ALA A 691 -18.58 -4.76 25.74
CA ALA A 691 -18.85 -4.47 27.14
C ALA A 691 -17.97 -3.34 27.70
N THR A 692 -18.56 -2.45 28.51
CA THR A 692 -17.85 -1.30 29.08
C THR A 692 -16.74 -1.76 30.00
N ILE A 693 -15.54 -1.24 29.79
CA ILE A 693 -14.36 -1.50 30.61
C ILE A 693 -14.37 -0.50 31.79
N PRO A 694 -14.24 -0.96 33.05
CA PRO A 694 -14.24 -0.06 34.21
C PRO A 694 -13.09 0.96 34.19
N GLU A 695 -13.41 2.24 34.45
CA GLU A 695 -12.42 3.32 34.63
C GLU A 695 -12.01 3.39 36.11
N VAL A 696 -10.98 2.64 36.52
CA VAL A 696 -10.65 2.44 37.97
C VAL A 696 -9.74 3.54 38.56
N ARG A 697 -9.39 4.60 37.82
CA ARG A 697 -8.53 5.69 38.34
C ARG A 697 -9.08 7.08 38.00
N PRO A 698 -9.18 8.02 38.96
CA PRO A 698 -9.48 9.42 38.64
C PRO A 698 -8.34 9.97 37.78
N VAL A 699 -8.67 10.66 36.70
CA VAL A 699 -7.70 11.37 35.86
C VAL A 699 -8.03 12.85 35.88
N ASP A 700 -6.97 13.64 35.95
CA ASP A 700 -6.94 15.07 35.74
C ASP A 700 -7.66 15.44 34.43
N GLU A 701 -8.77 16.17 34.52
CA GLU A 701 -9.64 16.50 33.38
C GLU A 701 -8.91 17.36 32.32
N GLY A 702 -7.70 17.86 32.62
CA GLY A 702 -6.83 18.61 31.72
C GLY A 702 -6.30 17.88 30.47
N LEU A 703 -6.50 16.56 30.36
CA LEU A 703 -5.96 15.72 29.27
C LEU A 703 -6.94 15.39 28.13
N LEU A 704 -8.10 16.08 28.05
CA LEU A 704 -8.78 16.56 26.82
C LEU A 704 -10.26 16.91 27.11
N PHE A 705 -10.61 18.17 26.87
CA PHE A 705 -11.96 18.70 27.08
C PHE A 705 -12.77 18.74 25.78
N GLY A 706 -13.92 18.06 25.81
CA GLY A 706 -15.06 18.34 24.94
C GLY A 706 -16.29 18.65 25.78
N ARG A 707 -16.52 19.92 26.11
CA ARG A 707 -17.85 20.49 26.44
C ARG A 707 -17.87 21.99 26.13
N SER A 708 -18.96 22.43 25.50
CA SER A 708 -19.20 23.79 25.03
C SER A 708 -19.59 24.76 26.15
N HIS A 709 -19.13 26.01 25.99
CA HIS A 709 -19.60 27.29 26.55
C HIS A 709 -19.88 27.41 28.06
N SER A 710 -18.95 28.07 28.77
CA SER A 710 -19.20 29.32 29.53
C SER A 710 -17.91 29.83 30.20
N THR A 711 -17.64 31.12 30.09
CA THR A 711 -16.76 31.90 31.00
C THR A 711 -17.61 32.42 32.18
N PRO A 712 -17.05 32.90 33.33
CA PRO A 712 -15.69 33.40 33.56
C PRO A 712 -15.01 33.11 34.94
N SER A 713 -13.72 33.46 35.00
CA SER A 713 -13.03 34.23 36.08
C SER A 713 -11.92 33.56 36.93
N THR A 714 -10.76 34.26 36.86
CA THR A 714 -9.76 34.57 37.91
C THR A 714 -8.79 33.54 38.50
N PHE A 715 -7.52 33.66 38.06
CA PHE A 715 -6.31 34.01 38.83
C PHE A 715 -5.93 33.25 40.12
N LYS A 716 -4.85 32.44 40.04
CA LYS A 716 -3.54 32.56 40.75
C LYS A 716 -2.95 31.17 41.05
N GLN A 717 -1.75 30.91 40.53
CA GLN A 717 -0.56 30.38 41.24
C GLN A 717 0.36 29.62 40.26
N PHE A 718 1.29 30.34 39.63
CA PHE A 718 2.50 29.73 39.07
C PHE A 718 3.63 30.78 39.08
N ASN A 719 4.24 30.97 40.25
CA ASN A 719 5.42 31.83 40.44
C ASN A 719 6.21 31.39 41.69
N VAL A 720 6.62 30.12 41.75
CA VAL A 720 7.54 29.65 42.82
C VAL A 720 8.74 28.87 42.28
N LEU A 721 8.76 28.40 41.02
CA LEU A 721 9.89 27.63 40.51
C LEU A 721 10.97 28.45 39.75
N VAL A 722 10.66 29.70 39.37
CA VAL A 722 11.59 30.58 38.62
C VAL A 722 12.46 31.44 39.55
N CYS A 723 12.10 31.58 40.83
CA CYS A 723 12.91 32.33 41.81
C CYS A 723 14.05 31.51 42.43
N PHE A 724 14.02 30.18 42.36
CA PHE A 724 15.07 29.33 42.98
C PHE A 724 16.29 29.10 42.08
N THR A 725 16.12 29.11 40.75
CA THR A 725 17.24 28.97 39.80
C THR A 725 18.00 30.28 39.59
N PHE A 726 17.36 31.42 39.79
CA PHE A 726 17.99 32.75 39.66
C PHE A 726 18.85 33.11 40.88
N LEU A 727 18.46 32.70 42.09
CA LEU A 727 19.26 32.91 43.32
C LEU A 727 20.47 31.96 43.42
N TYR A 728 20.39 30.76 42.84
CA TYR A 728 21.51 29.81 42.83
C TYR A 728 22.67 30.27 41.92
N HIS A 729 22.37 30.92 40.79
CA HIS A 729 23.39 31.43 39.86
C HIS A 729 24.06 32.75 40.29
N ILE A 730 23.41 33.53 41.16
CA ILE A 730 23.96 34.80 41.68
C ILE A 730 24.89 34.56 42.88
N LEU A 731 24.70 33.50 43.65
CA LEU A 731 25.44 33.26 44.90
C LEU A 731 26.73 32.43 44.76
N PHE A 732 27.00 31.81 43.60
CA PHE A 732 28.10 30.84 43.46
C PHE A 732 29.14 31.13 42.36
N ASN A 733 29.15 32.32 41.75
CA ASN A 733 30.07 32.64 40.64
C ASN A 733 30.94 33.89 40.81
N PHE A 734 31.23 34.34 42.04
CA PHE A 734 32.21 35.41 42.28
C PHE A 734 33.08 35.18 43.52
N SER A 735 34.11 34.35 43.34
CA SER A 735 35.38 34.32 44.10
C SER A 735 36.29 33.38 43.28
N ASP A 736 37.25 33.79 42.47
CA ASP A 736 38.33 34.73 42.73
C ASP A 736 38.88 35.31 41.41
N VAL A 737 38.95 36.63 41.31
CA VAL A 737 40.00 37.33 40.56
C VAL A 737 40.40 38.55 41.42
N TRP A 738 41.72 38.75 41.57
CA TRP A 738 42.45 39.90 42.15
C TRP A 738 42.94 39.80 43.61
N SER A 739 43.96 38.96 43.83
CA SER A 739 45.23 39.36 44.48
C SER A 739 46.39 38.52 43.95
#